data_AF-A0A6S6FZW1-F1
#
_entry.id   AF-A0A6S6FZW1-F1
#
_cell.length_a   1.000
_cell.length_b   1.000
_cell.length_c   1.000
_cell.angle_alpha   90.00
_cell.angle_beta   90.00
_cell.angle_gamma   90.00
#
_symmetry.space_group_name_H-M   'P 1'
#
loop_
_entity.id
_entity.type
_entity.pdbx_description
1 polymer ?
#
loop_
_entity_poly.entity_id
_entity_poly.type
_entity_poly.pdbx_seq_one_letter_code
_entity_poly.pdbx_strand_id
1 'polypeptide(L)'
;MLNSTFRLALLGGASTAAAILALPQAAYAQATTCSQTGTTVTCVDGATTVLTETLPPSAAVIAGPGLTTINVGSPATLTYTATGTFATTGVPAIRLTTVGAPLSFTPATGSPALNISTTGANATGVIITSGGQPVVATLGNISTTGTNAFGVAAIGDSALTLTTGDISTTGAGSTAIDAGTATQTGNISVTAGNITSTGRGIRTNSGTGTNTTVVGNINSGDRGILANGAVVTITTGNVTTSTNGGTTPGGYGVIGQSFAGNATITTGAVNSVNGAGVGANVFGTTGSALIRTGAITATNNNGIFAFIGNATGSADIGGCPSVSTTGNNATAISMQVQGTGTGTINCGALTTTGDNSNGVFATSGGGNLVVNTGSATTSGVGSYGVTANTSGTGTVTTNTGVITTTGVGSTGLFSRAGTGTIDVGYGNITTSGIGAGGNTARALDLASTGTINLRGSGATLRTNGAGVTAATVTGAGVTGNLGNVTTTGVGSQGAIVTALTAPVNLTIGNVATTSNGVIVNAGTNAVTLTTGTVTATEAGATGTVVNATGAVTFTGGRQAANGANALRITGGAGAINATVAGAATTGTGTAVAITGTGPITVNNTGTISTVGANSDGINVATSGTIGIISALVTTTGTNSRGIVANGGGAVTVASNGTTTSGANAAAIVANSTAGSVGVTLAGTNTSATLDGVNVAAATTANLAVNSGSLSGGNNGATIISGTGTTVTNAGTISGGNYALSISGGAATITNSGTISGRILLTGNADTVTNAGTFNANASSDFGAGNDVFNNSGTLRVLGQSATAGTVNFTGLETLNNNGLVDLRNGHVGDVLALPGSYSGSGAATLGVDVLLGTATGTADQLRLGGAASGSTVVSITALNTTPAMLSTSTGTVLVQAGAASNAGAFTLDSANVDQGLIQYGIIYNPTTFAFSPDYSSGAIIGGGDRGLSLWFGVEKGCLRHPSAPDRKCHDRHGRR
;
A
#
# COMPACT_ATOMS: atom_id res chain seq x y z
N MET A 1 -8.19 37.90 16.26
CA MET A 1 -8.93 39.17 16.24
C MET A 1 -9.09 39.63 17.69
N LEU A 2 -8.81 40.91 17.95
CA LEU A 2 -8.75 41.54 19.28
C LEU A 2 -10.13 41.93 19.84
N ASN A 3 -10.15 42.03 21.19
CA ASN A 3 -10.97 42.90 22.06
C ASN A 3 -12.50 42.66 22.21
N SER A 4 -12.95 42.35 23.44
CA SER A 4 -13.43 43.40 24.36
C SER A 4 -13.63 42.94 25.83
N THR A 5 -12.95 43.68 26.73
CA THR A 5 -13.39 44.23 28.03
C THR A 5 -13.99 43.35 29.15
N PHE A 6 -13.12 43.01 30.11
CA PHE A 6 -13.43 42.98 31.55
C PHE A 6 -13.33 44.42 32.12
N ARG A 7 -14.42 44.92 32.73
CA ARG A 7 -14.38 45.97 33.76
C ARG A 7 -15.30 45.51 34.89
N LEU A 8 -14.73 45.18 36.05
CA LEU A 8 -15.50 45.01 37.28
C LEU A 8 -15.13 46.11 38.26
N ALA A 9 -16.17 46.74 38.78
CA ALA A 9 -16.17 48.01 39.48
C ALA A 9 -15.53 47.94 40.87
N LEU A 10 -14.78 49.00 41.18
CA LEU A 10 -14.46 49.46 42.52
C LEU A 10 -15.48 50.55 42.89
N LEU A 11 -15.81 50.64 44.19
CA LEU A 11 -16.67 51.61 44.91
C LEU A 11 -18.01 51.07 45.41
N GLY A 12 -18.13 51.04 46.74
CA GLY A 12 -19.37 50.79 47.48
C GLY A 12 -19.08 50.54 48.96
N GLY A 13 -18.54 51.54 49.66
CA GLY A 13 -18.40 51.53 51.10
C GLY A 13 -19.54 52.28 51.80
N ALA A 14 -19.87 51.80 52.99
CA ALA A 14 -20.60 52.42 54.10
C ALA A 14 -22.14 52.30 54.17
N SER A 15 -22.58 52.01 55.42
CA SER A 15 -23.94 51.94 55.98
C SER A 15 -24.57 50.54 55.86
N THR A 16 -24.75 49.76 56.92
CA THR A 16 -25.61 50.07 58.09
C THR A 16 -25.14 49.37 59.37
N ALA A 17 -25.23 50.10 60.48
CA ALA A 17 -25.13 49.57 61.84
C ALA A 17 -26.53 49.29 62.42
N ALA A 18 -26.56 48.33 63.36
CA ALA A 18 -27.56 48.10 64.42
C ALA A 18 -28.96 47.54 64.05
N ALA A 19 -29.24 46.27 64.43
CA ALA A 19 -30.08 45.93 65.60
C ALA A 19 -30.40 44.42 65.72
N ILE A 20 -29.90 43.80 66.79
CA ILE A 20 -30.59 42.93 67.77
C ILE A 20 -31.42 41.72 67.29
N LEU A 21 -30.96 40.50 67.63
CA LEU A 21 -31.75 39.60 68.50
C LEU A 21 -30.83 38.58 69.20
N ALA A 22 -30.80 38.65 70.52
CA ALA A 22 -30.17 37.67 71.40
C ALA A 22 -30.96 36.35 71.35
N LEU A 23 -30.32 35.31 70.85
CA LEU A 23 -30.65 33.91 71.15
C LEU A 23 -29.50 33.36 72.01
N PRO A 24 -29.77 32.52 73.01
CA PRO A 24 -28.74 32.05 73.93
C PRO A 24 -27.72 31.24 73.15
N GLN A 25 -26.48 31.74 73.08
CA GLN A 25 -25.36 30.98 72.53
C GLN A 25 -25.16 29.74 73.41
N ALA A 26 -25.18 28.57 72.79
CA ALA A 26 -24.64 27.37 73.38
C ALA A 26 -23.21 27.67 73.86
N ALA A 27 -22.87 27.21 75.06
CA ALA A 27 -21.56 27.38 75.66
C ALA A 27 -20.45 26.96 74.68
N TYR A 28 -19.65 27.93 74.21
CA TYR A 28 -18.38 27.66 73.53
C TYR A 28 -17.35 27.22 74.58
N ALA A 29 -17.38 25.95 74.96
CA ALA A 29 -16.48 25.37 75.96
C ALA A 29 -15.59 24.31 75.30
N GLN A 30 -14.59 24.75 74.50
CA GLN A 30 -13.34 24.02 74.22
C GLN A 30 -12.45 24.91 73.34
N ALA A 31 -11.60 25.70 74.00
CA ALA A 31 -10.47 26.36 73.37
C ALA A 31 -9.24 26.18 74.25
N THR A 32 -8.18 25.62 73.67
CA THR A 32 -6.85 25.61 74.27
C THR A 32 -6.47 27.07 74.55
N THR A 33 -6.14 27.39 75.79
CA THR A 33 -5.74 28.75 76.18
C THR A 33 -4.26 28.79 76.46
N CYS A 34 -3.58 29.79 75.92
CA CYS A 34 -2.16 30.00 76.11
C CYS A 34 -1.91 31.16 77.05
N SER A 35 -0.92 31.01 77.91
CA SER A 35 -0.44 32.07 78.80
C SER A 35 1.08 32.08 78.82
N GLN A 36 1.65 33.26 79.07
CA GLN A 36 3.09 33.47 79.16
C GLN A 36 3.47 33.83 80.59
N THR A 37 4.43 33.10 81.18
CA THR A 37 5.07 33.44 82.45
C THR A 37 6.58 33.54 82.23
N GLY A 38 7.12 34.75 82.26
CA GLY A 38 8.51 35.00 81.86
C GLY A 38 8.74 34.65 80.39
N THR A 39 9.75 33.82 80.12
CA THR A 39 10.07 33.31 78.77
C THR A 39 9.34 32.00 78.43
N THR A 40 8.59 31.42 79.37
CA THR A 40 7.88 30.15 79.13
C THR A 40 6.42 30.42 78.77
N VAL A 41 5.97 29.84 77.66
CA VAL A 41 4.58 29.81 77.24
C VAL A 41 4.02 28.44 77.57
N THR A 42 2.89 28.41 78.26
CA THR A 42 2.16 27.18 78.55
C THR A 42 0.76 27.29 77.98
N CYS A 43 0.40 26.34 77.13
CA CYS A 43 -0.97 26.21 76.62
C CYS A 43 -1.65 25.00 77.24
N VAL A 44 -2.84 25.23 77.77
CA VAL A 44 -3.65 24.21 78.44
C VAL A 44 -4.98 24.02 77.71
N ASP A 45 -5.35 22.76 77.52
CA ASP A 45 -6.70 22.36 77.15
C ASP A 45 -7.40 21.79 78.39
N GLY A 46 -8.36 22.53 78.92
CA GLY A 46 -8.88 22.29 80.27
C GLY A 46 -7.77 22.39 81.33
N ALA A 47 -7.45 21.28 82.00
CA ALA A 47 -6.38 21.18 82.98
C ALA A 47 -5.07 20.59 82.43
N THR A 48 -5.06 20.13 81.17
CA THR A 48 -3.93 19.39 80.58
C THR A 48 -3.05 20.35 79.81
N THR A 49 -1.76 20.41 80.15
CA THR A 49 -0.77 21.10 79.30
C THR A 49 -0.62 20.33 77.98
N VAL A 50 -0.88 21.01 76.87
CA VAL A 50 -0.79 20.44 75.50
C VAL A 50 0.41 20.98 74.73
N LEU A 51 0.93 22.16 75.13
CA LEU A 51 2.11 22.79 74.55
C LEU A 51 2.88 23.53 75.64
N THR A 52 4.20 23.34 75.65
CA THR A 52 5.13 24.25 76.33
C THR A 52 6.12 24.79 75.32
N GLU A 53 6.30 26.10 75.29
CA GLU A 53 7.18 26.80 74.35
C GLU A 53 8.13 27.71 75.12
N THR A 54 9.37 27.82 74.65
CA THR A 54 10.35 28.77 75.19
C THR A 54 10.51 29.92 74.20
N LEU A 55 10.22 31.14 74.66
CA LEU A 55 10.33 32.35 73.88
C LEU A 55 11.71 33.00 74.04
N PRO A 56 12.32 33.48 72.95
CA PRO A 56 13.39 34.47 73.05
C PRO A 56 12.83 35.82 73.53
N PRO A 57 13.66 36.73 74.09
CA PRO A 57 13.21 38.03 74.60
C PRO A 57 12.48 38.92 73.60
N SER A 58 12.62 38.67 72.29
CA SER A 58 12.00 39.44 71.20
C SER A 58 10.63 38.94 70.76
N ALA A 59 10.13 37.85 71.35
CA ALA A 59 8.83 37.27 71.04
C ALA A 59 7.89 37.38 72.25
N ALA A 60 6.62 37.70 71.99
CA ALA A 60 5.57 37.75 73.00
C ALA A 60 4.37 36.90 72.56
N VAL A 61 3.68 36.31 73.53
CA VAL A 61 2.40 35.63 73.32
C VAL A 61 1.26 36.47 73.88
N ILE A 62 0.22 36.65 73.09
CA ILE A 62 -1.03 37.26 73.57
C ILE A 62 -1.81 36.18 74.32
N ALA A 63 -2.03 36.40 75.62
CA ALA A 63 -2.83 35.50 76.44
C ALA A 63 -4.28 35.44 75.93
N GLY A 64 -4.81 34.24 75.75
CA GLY A 64 -6.14 34.04 75.18
C GLY A 64 -6.35 32.65 74.59
N PRO A 65 -7.50 32.43 73.92
CA PRO A 65 -7.76 31.19 73.21
C PRO A 65 -6.91 31.11 71.94
N GLY A 66 -6.25 29.98 71.74
CA GLY A 66 -5.23 29.80 70.70
C GLY A 66 -3.86 30.38 71.06
N LEU A 67 -2.83 29.95 70.33
CA LEU A 67 -1.48 30.49 70.46
C LEU A 67 -1.31 31.65 69.48
N THR A 68 -1.22 32.89 69.97
CA THR A 68 -0.84 34.04 69.13
C THR A 68 0.54 34.52 69.50
N THR A 69 1.52 34.26 68.64
CA THR A 69 2.90 34.74 68.80
C THR A 69 3.15 35.96 67.91
N ILE A 70 3.82 36.96 68.48
CA ILE A 70 4.28 38.16 67.78
C ILE A 70 5.78 38.30 68.02
N ASN A 71 6.59 38.23 66.95
CA ASN A 71 8.01 38.54 66.99
C ASN A 71 8.28 39.97 66.47
N VAL A 72 8.98 40.79 67.26
CA VAL A 72 9.36 42.16 66.90
C VAL A 72 10.87 42.38 67.09
N GLY A 73 11.62 42.49 65.99
CA GLY A 73 12.94 43.14 65.99
C GLY A 73 14.22 42.28 66.07
N SER A 74 14.16 40.96 66.26
CA SER A 74 15.33 40.07 66.08
C SER A 74 14.94 38.64 65.67
N PRO A 75 15.82 37.85 65.01
CA PRO A 75 15.49 36.49 64.61
C PRO A 75 15.06 35.64 65.80
N ALA A 76 13.88 35.03 65.74
CA ALA A 76 13.33 34.22 66.82
C ALA A 76 13.24 32.75 66.39
N THR A 77 13.79 31.85 67.20
CA THR A 77 13.53 30.41 67.10
C THR A 77 12.68 29.99 68.28
N LEU A 78 11.42 29.70 68.00
CA LEU A 78 10.42 29.24 68.93
C LEU A 78 10.44 27.71 68.93
N THR A 79 11.06 27.14 69.96
CA THR A 79 11.07 25.69 70.16
C THR A 79 9.93 25.29 71.10
N TYR A 80 9.12 24.33 70.66
CA TYR A 80 7.99 23.83 71.44
C TYR A 80 8.13 22.35 71.82
N THR A 81 7.56 21.97 72.96
CA THR A 81 7.34 20.58 73.39
C THR A 81 5.85 20.32 73.37
N ALA A 82 5.40 19.41 72.50
CA ALA A 82 4.00 19.01 72.38
C ALA A 82 3.73 17.75 73.20
N THR A 83 2.61 17.74 73.94
CA THR A 83 2.20 16.62 74.81
C THR A 83 0.78 16.13 74.50
N GLY A 84 0.03 16.85 73.65
CA GLY A 84 -1.33 16.52 73.25
C GLY A 84 -1.78 17.28 72.00
N THR A 85 -3.05 17.12 71.62
CA THR A 85 -3.66 17.85 70.49
C THR A 85 -4.07 19.25 70.93
N PHE A 86 -3.78 20.24 70.09
CA PHE A 86 -4.16 21.64 70.28
C PHE A 86 -5.55 21.89 69.67
N ALA A 87 -6.57 22.09 70.50
CA ALA A 87 -7.96 22.17 70.06
C ALA A 87 -8.58 23.57 70.24
N THR A 88 -9.25 24.12 69.21
CA THR A 88 -10.00 25.40 69.31
C THR A 88 -11.36 25.35 68.61
N THR A 89 -12.28 26.23 69.05
CA THR A 89 -13.60 26.42 68.43
C THR A 89 -13.81 27.90 68.12
N GLY A 90 -14.15 28.24 66.87
CA GLY A 90 -14.47 29.61 66.43
C GLY A 90 -13.30 30.59 66.36
N VAL A 91 -12.09 30.18 66.74
CA VAL A 91 -10.86 30.99 66.68
C VAL A 91 -9.69 30.18 66.08
N PRO A 92 -8.67 30.86 65.50
CA PRO A 92 -7.49 30.17 65.00
C PRO A 92 -6.73 29.42 66.11
N ALA A 93 -6.22 28.22 65.82
CA ALA A 93 -5.43 27.48 66.81
C ALA A 93 -4.05 28.11 67.01
N ILE A 94 -3.34 28.44 65.93
CA ILE A 94 -2.04 29.11 65.99
C ILE A 94 -2.05 30.31 65.05
N ARG A 95 -1.54 31.45 65.52
CA ARG A 95 -1.26 32.65 64.74
C ARG A 95 0.18 33.06 64.96
N LEU A 96 1.01 32.90 63.92
CA LEU A 96 2.40 33.31 63.88
C LEU A 96 2.51 34.65 63.17
N THR A 97 2.93 35.71 63.85
CA THR A 97 3.15 37.03 63.24
C THR A 97 4.59 37.46 63.46
N THR A 98 5.28 37.89 62.40
CA THR A 98 6.63 38.46 62.53
C THR A 98 6.75 39.79 61.78
N VAL A 99 7.46 40.74 62.39
CA VAL A 99 7.78 42.06 61.81
C VAL A 99 9.24 42.38 62.11
N GLY A 100 10.02 42.66 61.06
CA GLY A 100 11.40 43.15 61.19
C GLY A 100 12.50 42.09 61.35
N ALA A 101 12.19 40.81 61.62
CA ALA A 101 13.17 39.72 61.59
C ALA A 101 12.57 38.32 61.27
N PRO A 102 13.40 37.32 60.86
CA PRO A 102 12.97 35.94 60.65
C PRO A 102 12.28 35.28 61.85
N LEU A 103 11.35 34.35 61.58
CA LEU A 103 10.66 33.55 62.60
C LEU A 103 10.78 32.05 62.28
N SER A 104 11.20 31.25 63.25
CA SER A 104 11.17 29.79 63.17
C SER A 104 10.28 29.23 64.29
N PHE A 105 9.36 28.34 63.98
CA PHE A 105 8.49 27.62 64.92
C PHE A 105 8.65 26.12 64.68
N THR A 106 9.40 25.46 65.55
CA THR A 106 9.86 24.07 65.36
C THR A 106 9.80 23.26 66.65
N PRO A 107 9.59 21.94 66.62
CA PRO A 107 9.62 21.12 67.82
C PRO A 107 11.03 21.11 68.45
N ALA A 108 11.10 21.04 69.78
CA ALA A 108 12.33 20.74 70.49
C ALA A 108 12.84 19.34 70.12
N THR A 109 14.16 19.13 70.17
CA THR A 109 14.76 17.83 69.87
C THR A 109 14.15 16.72 70.74
N GLY A 110 13.54 15.71 70.10
CA GLY A 110 12.86 14.59 70.78
C GLY A 110 11.38 14.82 71.13
N SER A 111 10.83 16.02 70.92
CA SER A 111 9.39 16.27 71.04
C SER A 111 8.61 15.68 69.86
N PRO A 112 7.41 15.12 70.07
CA PRO A 112 6.50 14.84 68.96
C PRO A 112 6.05 16.15 68.29
N ALA A 113 5.54 16.03 67.06
CA ALA A 113 4.98 17.15 66.31
C ALA A 113 3.61 17.56 66.87
N LEU A 114 3.30 18.86 66.82
CA LEU A 114 2.06 19.41 67.38
C LEU A 114 0.84 19.13 66.49
N ASN A 115 -0.09 18.30 66.97
CA ASN A 115 -1.37 18.07 66.28
C ASN A 115 -2.36 19.20 66.59
N ILE A 116 -3.16 19.60 65.60
CA ILE A 116 -4.12 20.71 65.68
C ILE A 116 -5.51 20.23 65.29
N SER A 117 -6.53 20.66 66.03
CA SER A 117 -7.94 20.42 65.72
C SER A 117 -8.76 21.71 65.91
N THR A 118 -9.36 22.25 64.85
CA THR A 118 -10.17 23.48 64.96
C THR A 118 -11.58 23.28 64.41
N THR A 119 -12.60 23.79 65.08
CA THR A 119 -14.00 23.68 64.62
C THR A 119 -14.72 25.04 64.55
N GLY A 120 -15.71 25.18 63.69
CA GLY A 120 -16.52 26.40 63.53
C GLY A 120 -16.38 27.09 62.16
N ALA A 121 -17.32 27.96 61.83
CA ALA A 121 -17.27 28.73 60.59
C ALA A 121 -16.03 29.64 60.54
N ASN A 122 -15.32 29.65 59.41
CA ASN A 122 -14.02 30.33 59.21
C ASN A 122 -12.91 29.86 60.18
N ALA A 123 -13.05 28.68 60.79
CA ALA A 123 -12.02 28.11 61.65
C ALA A 123 -10.72 27.91 60.86
N THR A 124 -9.60 28.32 61.45
CA THR A 124 -8.28 28.17 60.82
C THR A 124 -7.32 27.44 61.75
N GLY A 125 -6.67 26.39 61.26
CA GLY A 125 -5.65 25.68 62.05
C GLY A 125 -4.48 26.60 62.36
N VAL A 126 -3.80 27.07 61.32
CA VAL A 126 -2.64 27.95 61.46
C VAL A 126 -2.75 29.16 60.55
N ILE A 127 -2.54 30.35 61.12
CA ILE A 127 -2.37 31.59 60.39
C ILE A 127 -0.90 32.01 60.49
N ILE A 128 -0.27 32.29 59.36
CA ILE A 128 1.09 32.82 59.31
C ILE A 128 1.06 34.20 58.67
N THR A 129 1.69 35.19 59.29
CA THR A 129 1.82 36.55 58.79
C THR A 129 3.28 36.99 58.86
N SER A 130 3.92 37.15 57.69
CA SER A 130 5.38 37.23 57.59
C SER A 130 5.99 38.63 57.67
N GLY A 131 5.21 39.71 57.42
CA GLY A 131 5.66 41.10 57.57
C GLY A 131 7.02 41.45 56.95
N GLY A 132 7.33 40.95 55.76
CA GLY A 132 8.61 41.15 55.06
C GLY A 132 9.69 40.10 55.32
N GLN A 133 9.47 39.14 56.21
CA GLN A 133 10.52 38.29 56.77
C GLN A 133 10.29 36.80 56.56
N PRO A 134 11.36 35.98 56.51
CA PRO A 134 11.21 34.55 56.27
C PRO A 134 10.61 33.84 57.49
N VAL A 135 9.71 32.87 57.23
CA VAL A 135 9.07 32.04 58.25
C VAL A 135 9.34 30.56 57.99
N VAL A 136 9.77 29.84 59.03
CA VAL A 136 9.86 28.37 59.06
C VAL A 136 8.86 27.84 60.09
N ALA A 137 7.96 26.94 59.70
CA ALA A 137 6.98 26.34 60.60
C ALA A 137 6.96 24.81 60.42
N THR A 138 7.14 24.06 61.51
CA THR A 138 7.05 22.59 61.55
C THR A 138 5.97 22.15 62.53
N LEU A 139 4.97 21.41 62.05
CA LEU A 139 3.74 21.05 62.76
C LEU A 139 3.39 19.57 62.54
N GLY A 140 2.49 19.04 63.36
CA GLY A 140 1.92 17.69 63.21
C GLY A 140 0.71 17.68 62.28
N ASN A 141 -0.26 16.79 62.56
CA ASN A 141 -1.49 16.67 61.78
C ASN A 141 -2.43 17.84 62.07
N ILE A 142 -3.15 18.33 61.06
CA ILE A 142 -4.08 19.46 61.19
C ILE A 142 -5.47 19.02 60.75
N SER A 143 -6.46 19.14 61.62
CA SER A 143 -7.87 18.89 61.31
C SER A 143 -8.69 20.15 61.51
N THR A 144 -9.42 20.62 60.49
CA THR A 144 -10.26 21.82 60.60
C THR A 144 -11.65 21.58 60.03
N THR A 145 -12.70 21.85 60.80
CA THR A 145 -14.09 21.60 60.39
C THR A 145 -14.94 22.86 60.48
N GLY A 146 -15.51 23.27 59.34
CA GLY A 146 -16.44 24.40 59.24
C GLY A 146 -16.52 24.97 57.83
N THR A 147 -17.53 25.80 57.59
CA THR A 147 -17.64 26.55 56.33
C THR A 147 -16.46 27.51 56.19
N ASN A 148 -15.85 27.59 55.00
CA ASN A 148 -14.65 28.38 54.71
C ASN A 148 -13.48 28.12 55.69
N ALA A 149 -13.35 26.88 56.20
CA ALA A 149 -12.26 26.53 57.10
C ALA A 149 -10.91 26.40 56.37
N PHE A 150 -9.82 26.79 57.03
CA PHE A 150 -8.46 26.70 56.50
C PHE A 150 -7.58 25.81 57.38
N GLY A 151 -6.86 24.85 56.80
CA GLY A 151 -5.83 24.12 57.53
C GLY A 151 -4.67 25.05 57.90
N VAL A 152 -4.04 25.60 56.86
CA VAL A 152 -3.01 26.64 56.96
C VAL A 152 -3.34 27.79 56.03
N ALA A 153 -3.34 29.02 56.57
CA ALA A 153 -3.45 30.27 55.82
C ALA A 153 -2.19 31.11 56.06
N ALA A 154 -1.28 31.17 55.09
CA ALA A 154 -0.05 31.93 55.19
C ALA A 154 -0.09 33.17 54.27
N ILE A 155 -0.17 34.34 54.89
CA ILE A 155 -0.29 35.64 54.22
C ILE A 155 1.03 36.39 54.42
N GLY A 156 1.82 36.50 53.36
CA GLY A 156 3.15 37.09 53.42
C GLY A 156 3.68 37.57 52.07
N ASP A 157 4.81 38.24 52.13
CA ASP A 157 5.59 38.79 51.01
C ASP A 157 7.04 38.28 50.97
N SER A 158 7.46 37.46 51.94
CA SER A 158 8.82 36.89 52.10
C SER A 158 8.81 35.36 52.27
N ALA A 159 9.98 34.71 52.36
CA ALA A 159 10.07 33.25 52.18
C ALA A 159 9.30 32.44 53.25
N LEU A 160 8.67 31.34 52.83
CA LEU A 160 7.94 30.43 53.71
C LEU A 160 8.48 29.00 53.54
N THR A 161 8.82 28.34 54.65
CA THR A 161 9.04 26.90 54.71
C THR A 161 8.05 26.29 55.69
N LEU A 162 7.10 25.50 55.19
CA LEU A 162 6.06 24.85 55.96
C LEU A 162 6.24 23.33 55.90
N THR A 163 6.35 22.69 57.05
CA THR A 163 6.36 21.22 57.19
C THR A 163 5.20 20.80 58.10
N THR A 164 4.29 19.95 57.62
CA THR A 164 3.14 19.46 58.40
C THR A 164 2.96 17.95 58.22
N GLY A 165 2.19 17.33 59.12
CA GLY A 165 1.64 15.98 58.92
C GLY A 165 0.47 15.97 57.94
N ASP A 166 -0.47 15.05 58.15
CA ASP A 166 -1.71 14.96 57.38
C ASP A 166 -2.62 16.18 57.68
N ILE A 167 -3.28 16.71 56.64
CA ILE A 167 -4.23 17.81 56.79
C ILE A 167 -5.63 17.35 56.35
N SER A 168 -6.63 17.54 57.21
CA SER A 168 -8.04 17.29 56.92
C SER A 168 -8.86 18.57 57.09
N THR A 169 -9.51 19.06 56.03
CA THR A 169 -10.35 20.27 56.09
C THR A 169 -11.76 20.02 55.57
N THR A 170 -12.76 19.99 56.46
CA THR A 170 -14.15 19.66 56.11
C THR A 170 -15.07 20.87 56.21
N GLY A 171 -16.06 20.96 55.30
CA GLY A 171 -17.02 22.06 55.19
C GLY A 171 -16.97 22.76 53.83
N ALA A 172 -18.09 23.37 53.42
CA ALA A 172 -18.18 24.05 52.12
C ALA A 172 -17.12 25.17 52.02
N GLY A 173 -16.40 25.23 50.89
CA GLY A 173 -15.36 26.23 50.65
C GLY A 173 -14.05 26.04 51.42
N SER A 174 -13.87 24.92 52.13
CA SER A 174 -12.65 24.67 52.89
C SER A 174 -11.39 24.61 52.02
N THR A 175 -10.24 24.98 52.57
CA THR A 175 -8.94 24.92 51.90
C THR A 175 -7.90 24.32 52.83
N ALA A 176 -7.15 23.29 52.41
CA ALA A 176 -6.15 22.69 53.28
C ALA A 176 -4.94 23.61 53.49
N ILE A 177 -4.36 24.11 52.40
CA ILE A 177 -3.24 25.07 52.45
C ILE A 177 -3.50 26.21 51.46
N ASP A 178 -3.46 27.44 51.95
CA ASP A 178 -3.42 28.65 51.13
C ASP A 178 -2.22 29.48 51.57
N ALA A 179 -1.18 29.55 50.73
CA ALA A 179 0.08 30.20 51.09
C ALA A 179 0.56 31.16 50.00
N GLY A 180 0.95 32.35 50.44
CA GLY A 180 1.51 33.39 49.59
C GLY A 180 0.46 34.31 48.97
N THR A 181 0.95 35.39 48.39
CA THR A 181 0.15 36.48 47.79
C THR A 181 0.69 36.84 46.42
N ALA A 182 -0.01 37.70 45.66
CA ALA A 182 0.49 38.19 44.38
C ALA A 182 1.77 39.04 44.50
N THR A 183 2.04 39.59 45.69
CA THR A 183 3.22 40.43 46.00
C THR A 183 4.35 39.63 46.66
N GLN A 184 4.23 38.31 46.73
CA GLN A 184 5.24 37.42 47.30
C GLN A 184 6.55 37.48 46.50
N THR A 185 7.67 37.74 47.19
CA THR A 185 9.00 37.83 46.55
C THR A 185 9.93 36.69 46.95
N GLY A 186 9.74 36.13 48.15
CA GLY A 186 10.51 34.99 48.66
C GLY A 186 9.99 33.62 48.22
N ASN A 187 10.83 32.59 48.37
CA ASN A 187 10.50 31.20 48.04
C ASN A 187 9.39 30.64 48.95
N ILE A 188 8.52 29.79 48.40
CA ILE A 188 7.57 28.97 49.17
C ILE A 188 7.97 27.51 49.05
N SER A 189 8.20 26.85 50.18
CA SER A 189 8.44 25.41 50.30
C SER A 189 7.40 24.80 51.23
N VAL A 190 6.57 23.89 50.71
CA VAL A 190 5.54 23.16 51.47
C VAL A 190 5.86 21.67 51.44
N THR A 191 6.00 21.06 52.60
CA THR A 191 6.08 19.61 52.79
C THR A 191 4.93 19.16 53.70
N ALA A 192 4.06 18.27 53.23
CA ALA A 192 2.92 17.79 54.02
C ALA A 192 2.70 16.27 53.84
N GLY A 193 1.94 15.68 54.76
CA GLY A 193 1.41 14.32 54.61
C GLY A 193 0.28 14.24 53.57
N ASN A 194 -0.69 13.36 53.81
CA ASN A 194 -1.91 13.28 53.00
C ASN A 194 -2.81 14.49 53.24
N ILE A 195 -3.47 14.96 52.19
CA ILE A 195 -4.42 16.06 52.23
C ILE A 195 -5.82 15.54 51.96
N THR A 196 -6.76 15.79 52.85
CA THR A 196 -8.19 15.60 52.64
C THR A 196 -8.89 16.94 52.76
N SER A 197 -9.62 17.38 51.74
CA SER A 197 -10.37 18.64 51.77
C SER A 197 -11.70 18.51 51.04
N THR A 198 -12.79 19.01 51.63
CA THR A 198 -14.07 19.10 50.91
C THR A 198 -14.10 20.19 49.84
N GLY A 199 -13.17 21.15 49.90
CA GLY A 199 -13.01 22.20 48.90
C GLY A 199 -11.68 22.07 48.16
N ARG A 200 -10.76 23.00 48.38
CA ARG A 200 -9.43 23.02 47.73
C ARG A 200 -8.40 22.27 48.56
N GLY A 201 -7.51 21.53 47.90
CA GLY A 201 -6.29 21.01 48.51
C GLY A 201 -5.31 22.15 48.81
N ILE A 202 -4.50 22.53 47.83
CA ILE A 202 -3.36 23.42 48.02
C ILE A 202 -3.39 24.55 47.00
N ARG A 203 -3.16 25.78 47.47
CA ARG A 203 -2.80 26.94 46.66
C ARG A 203 -1.54 27.57 47.20
N THR A 204 -0.52 27.68 46.36
CA THR A 204 0.73 28.37 46.70
C THR A 204 1.05 29.41 45.63
N ASN A 205 1.38 30.63 46.04
CA ASN A 205 1.79 31.69 45.12
C ASN A 205 3.04 32.40 45.63
N SER A 206 4.17 32.11 45.00
CA SER A 206 5.48 32.67 45.35
C SER A 206 5.87 33.90 44.53
N GLY A 207 5.01 34.37 43.60
CA GLY A 207 5.30 35.49 42.71
C GLY A 207 6.61 35.27 41.93
N THR A 208 7.67 35.98 42.32
CA THR A 208 9.01 35.89 41.71
C THR A 208 9.92 34.84 42.37
N GLY A 209 9.49 34.19 43.45
CA GLY A 209 10.25 33.17 44.16
C GLY A 209 10.10 31.76 43.56
N THR A 210 10.88 30.81 44.06
CA THR A 210 10.69 29.38 43.76
C THR A 210 9.54 28.82 44.60
N ASN A 211 8.70 27.99 43.97
CA ASN A 211 7.60 27.29 44.63
C ASN A 211 7.87 25.78 44.61
N THR A 212 8.10 25.18 45.78
CA THR A 212 8.28 23.74 45.95
C THR A 212 7.15 23.19 46.81
N THR A 213 6.42 22.20 46.31
CA THR A 213 5.33 21.54 47.04
C THR A 213 5.54 20.03 46.99
N VAL A 214 5.73 19.39 48.14
CA VAL A 214 5.94 17.94 48.30
C VAL A 214 4.89 17.39 49.26
N VAL A 215 3.94 16.60 48.77
CA VAL A 215 2.81 16.12 49.58
C VAL A 215 2.46 14.66 49.32
N GLY A 216 1.73 14.04 50.24
CA GLY A 216 1.21 12.68 50.10
C GLY A 216 0.08 12.58 49.08
N ASN A 217 -0.89 11.70 49.35
CA ASN A 217 -2.10 11.62 48.52
C ASN A 217 -3.02 12.81 48.81
N ILE A 218 -3.73 13.30 47.78
CA ILE A 218 -4.72 14.36 47.90
C ILE A 218 -6.09 13.80 47.55
N ASN A 219 -7.04 14.03 48.45
CA ASN A 219 -8.45 13.86 48.22
C ASN A 219 -9.16 15.20 48.45
N SER A 220 -9.55 15.86 47.37
CA SER A 220 -10.12 17.22 47.41
C SER A 220 -11.53 17.28 46.81
N GLY A 221 -12.24 18.37 47.07
CA GLY A 221 -13.46 18.73 46.36
C GLY A 221 -13.13 19.17 44.93
N ASP A 222 -13.21 20.46 44.64
CA ASP A 222 -13.13 20.96 43.27
C ASP A 222 -11.70 21.04 42.71
N ARG A 223 -10.69 21.20 43.58
CA ARG A 223 -9.33 21.61 43.18
C ARG A 223 -8.26 20.92 44.03
N GLY A 224 -7.31 20.25 43.40
CA GLY A 224 -6.14 19.66 44.05
C GLY A 224 -5.05 20.71 44.34
N ILE A 225 -4.00 20.77 43.53
CA ILE A 225 -2.84 21.67 43.72
C ILE A 225 -2.82 22.75 42.64
N LEU A 226 -2.62 24.01 43.06
CA LEU A 226 -2.16 25.09 42.19
C LEU A 226 -0.92 25.75 42.79
N ALA A 227 0.22 25.67 42.09
CA ALA A 227 1.46 26.29 42.50
C ALA A 227 1.96 27.29 41.44
N ASN A 228 2.16 28.53 41.87
CA ASN A 228 2.62 29.64 41.04
C ASN A 228 3.99 30.15 41.55
N GLY A 229 4.93 30.44 40.65
CA GLY A 229 6.24 30.99 41.00
C GLY A 229 7.14 31.29 39.81
N ALA A 230 8.35 31.79 40.07
CA ALA A 230 9.39 31.92 39.06
C ALA A 230 9.89 30.55 38.58
N VAL A 231 9.99 29.58 39.50
CA VAL A 231 10.26 28.16 39.21
C VAL A 231 9.28 27.35 40.05
N VAL A 232 8.67 26.31 39.47
CA VAL A 232 7.69 25.48 40.16
C VAL A 232 8.13 24.03 40.16
N THR A 233 8.12 23.40 41.34
CA THR A 233 8.32 21.95 41.52
C THR A 233 7.21 21.39 42.39
N ILE A 234 6.42 20.46 41.85
CA ILE A 234 5.36 19.75 42.57
C ILE A 234 5.70 18.26 42.58
N THR A 235 5.70 17.64 43.76
CA THR A 235 5.75 16.18 43.94
C THR A 235 4.57 15.76 44.81
N THR A 236 3.71 14.88 44.32
CA THR A 236 2.52 14.43 45.05
C THR A 236 2.24 12.95 44.83
N GLY A 237 1.52 12.31 45.76
CA GLY A 237 0.95 10.98 45.57
C GLY A 237 -0.21 10.97 44.57
N ASN A 238 -1.19 10.09 44.79
CA ASN A 238 -2.43 10.09 43.99
C ASN A 238 -3.28 11.33 44.33
N VAL A 239 -3.90 11.92 43.31
CA VAL A 239 -4.78 13.09 43.46
C VAL A 239 -6.18 12.75 42.96
N THR A 240 -7.18 12.85 43.82
CA THR A 240 -8.59 12.73 43.45
C THR A 240 -9.30 14.04 43.76
N THR A 241 -10.01 14.58 42.78
CA THR A 241 -10.97 15.67 42.96
C THR A 241 -12.38 15.08 42.85
N SER A 242 -13.34 15.66 43.57
CA SER A 242 -14.76 15.29 43.61
C SER A 242 -15.14 14.09 44.48
N THR A 243 -14.77 14.12 45.75
CA THR A 243 -15.36 13.23 46.77
C THR A 243 -16.61 13.77 47.46
N ASN A 244 -16.99 15.04 47.25
CA ASN A 244 -18.06 15.69 48.03
C ASN A 244 -18.93 16.69 47.22
N GLY A 245 -19.36 16.34 46.01
CA GLY A 245 -20.39 17.11 45.28
C GLY A 245 -19.90 18.33 44.49
N GLY A 246 -18.62 18.37 44.12
CA GLY A 246 -18.06 19.43 43.27
C GLY A 246 -18.62 19.40 41.85
N THR A 247 -19.70 20.16 41.61
CA THR A 247 -20.27 20.39 40.26
C THR A 247 -19.65 21.61 39.58
N THR A 248 -18.71 22.30 40.24
CA THR A 248 -18.17 23.59 39.82
C THR A 248 -17.32 23.43 38.55
N PRO A 249 -17.71 24.04 37.40
CA PRO A 249 -16.88 24.05 36.21
C PRO A 249 -15.52 24.70 36.47
N GLY A 250 -14.44 24.10 35.96
CA GLY A 250 -13.09 24.66 36.08
C GLY A 250 -12.27 24.12 37.27
N GLY A 251 -12.59 22.91 37.74
CA GLY A 251 -11.75 22.15 38.66
C GLY A 251 -10.39 21.76 38.06
N TYR A 252 -9.48 21.23 38.88
CA TYR A 252 -8.21 20.68 38.41
C TYR A 252 -7.56 19.74 39.42
N GLY A 253 -6.80 18.76 38.93
CA GLY A 253 -5.93 17.90 39.74
C GLY A 253 -4.67 18.64 40.19
N VAL A 254 -3.69 18.81 39.29
CA VAL A 254 -2.38 19.41 39.63
C VAL A 254 -1.98 20.43 38.56
N ILE A 255 -1.79 21.68 38.95
CA ILE A 255 -1.36 22.76 38.04
C ILE A 255 -0.11 23.47 38.61
N GLY A 256 0.94 23.55 37.80
CA GLY A 256 2.13 24.36 38.05
C GLY A 256 2.28 25.48 37.02
N GLN A 257 2.50 26.71 37.47
CA GLN A 257 2.69 27.88 36.60
C GLN A 257 4.00 28.60 36.92
N SER A 258 4.93 28.55 35.96
CA SER A 258 6.24 29.19 36.06
C SER A 258 6.28 30.49 35.25
N PHE A 259 6.80 31.56 35.86
CA PHE A 259 6.93 32.88 35.25
C PHE A 259 8.35 33.27 34.84
N ALA A 260 9.38 32.46 35.13
CA ALA A 260 10.77 32.78 34.77
C ALA A 260 11.62 31.55 34.35
N GLY A 261 11.33 30.37 34.90
CA GLY A 261 12.11 29.15 34.71
C GLY A 261 11.24 27.92 34.53
N ASN A 262 11.63 26.79 35.12
CA ASN A 262 10.99 25.51 34.84
C ASN A 262 9.71 25.27 35.65
N ALA A 263 8.79 24.49 35.07
CA ALA A 263 7.66 23.89 35.77
C ALA A 263 7.82 22.36 35.76
N THR A 264 8.11 21.77 36.92
CA THR A 264 8.30 20.32 37.08
C THR A 264 7.18 19.74 37.94
N ILE A 265 6.50 18.71 37.44
CA ILE A 265 5.40 18.04 38.14
C ILE A 265 5.64 16.54 38.13
N THR A 266 5.69 15.94 39.31
CA THR A 266 5.68 14.49 39.52
C THR A 266 4.48 14.11 40.38
N THR A 267 3.60 13.25 39.87
CA THR A 267 2.37 12.85 40.58
C THR A 267 2.08 11.36 40.40
N GLY A 268 1.36 10.77 41.36
CA GLY A 268 0.71 9.47 41.20
C GLY A 268 -0.45 9.53 40.18
N ALA A 269 -1.42 8.63 40.31
CA ALA A 269 -2.63 8.68 39.50
C ALA A 269 -3.46 9.93 39.83
N VAL A 270 -4.05 10.56 38.81
CA VAL A 270 -4.91 11.73 38.98
C VAL A 270 -6.30 11.46 38.42
N ASN A 271 -7.32 11.59 39.26
CA ASN A 271 -8.72 11.55 38.88
C ASN A 271 -9.33 12.94 39.11
N SER A 272 -9.60 13.66 38.03
CA SER A 272 -10.15 15.02 38.07
C SER A 272 -11.55 15.05 37.48
N VAL A 273 -12.57 15.27 38.32
CA VAL A 273 -13.95 15.43 37.84
C VAL A 273 -14.21 16.90 37.53
N ASN A 274 -14.82 17.17 36.36
CA ASN A 274 -15.21 18.48 35.87
C ASN A 274 -14.05 19.51 35.83
N GLY A 275 -12.88 19.03 35.40
CA GLY A 275 -11.63 19.75 35.53
C GLY A 275 -10.46 19.07 34.85
N ALA A 276 -9.38 19.83 34.64
CA ALA A 276 -8.18 19.31 34.00
C ALA A 276 -7.38 18.38 34.92
N GLY A 277 -6.73 17.36 34.38
CA GLY A 277 -5.90 16.45 35.17
C GLY A 277 -4.62 17.11 35.67
N VAL A 278 -3.60 17.18 34.81
CA VAL A 278 -2.27 17.71 35.14
C VAL A 278 -1.84 18.79 34.13
N GLY A 279 -1.33 19.91 34.62
CA GLY A 279 -1.02 21.09 33.81
C GLY A 279 0.30 21.76 34.18
N ALA A 280 1.19 21.97 33.21
CA ALA A 280 2.41 22.77 33.40
C ALA A 280 2.47 23.93 32.40
N ASN A 281 2.42 25.16 32.91
CA ASN A 281 2.51 26.38 32.11
C ASN A 281 3.81 27.12 32.38
N VAL A 282 4.52 27.53 31.34
CA VAL A 282 5.73 28.35 31.41
C VAL A 282 5.50 29.64 30.61
N PHE A 283 5.44 30.76 31.32
CA PHE A 283 5.21 32.10 30.75
C PHE A 283 6.46 32.97 30.69
N GLY A 284 7.52 32.60 31.42
CA GLY A 284 8.78 33.34 31.45
C GLY A 284 9.53 33.27 30.13
N THR A 285 10.45 34.20 29.88
CA THR A 285 11.28 34.26 28.65
C THR A 285 12.20 33.05 28.48
N THR A 286 12.43 32.30 29.56
CA THR A 286 13.16 31.03 29.59
C THR A 286 12.37 29.97 30.38
N GLY A 287 12.79 28.71 30.25
CA GLY A 287 12.27 27.62 31.06
C GLY A 287 11.46 26.59 30.27
N SER A 288 11.35 25.40 30.85
CA SER A 288 10.75 24.21 30.25
C SER A 288 9.72 23.56 31.19
N ALA A 289 8.82 22.76 30.63
CA ALA A 289 7.88 21.95 31.39
C ALA A 289 8.32 20.48 31.41
N LEU A 290 8.29 19.87 32.59
CA LEU A 290 8.51 18.44 32.81
C LEU A 290 7.33 17.86 33.58
N ILE A 291 6.60 16.93 32.98
CA ILE A 291 5.47 16.23 33.61
C ILE A 291 5.78 14.74 33.68
N ARG A 292 5.66 14.17 34.88
CA ARG A 292 5.67 12.73 35.17
C ARG A 292 4.43 12.41 36.00
N THR A 293 3.54 11.57 35.48
CA THR A 293 2.26 11.29 36.16
C THR A 293 1.85 9.83 36.05
N GLY A 294 1.17 9.28 37.05
CA GLY A 294 0.45 8.01 36.92
C GLY A 294 -0.74 8.09 35.96
N ALA A 295 -1.64 7.11 36.04
CA ALA A 295 -2.86 7.09 35.22
C ALA A 295 -3.73 8.34 35.44
N ILE A 296 -4.26 8.90 34.36
CA ILE A 296 -5.11 10.09 34.39
C ILE A 296 -6.54 9.74 33.98
N THR A 297 -7.51 10.22 34.73
CA THR A 297 -8.91 10.37 34.30
C THR A 297 -9.32 11.82 34.50
N ALA A 298 -9.84 12.47 33.45
CA ALA A 298 -10.35 13.84 33.55
C ALA A 298 -11.71 13.97 32.82
N THR A 299 -12.61 14.80 33.33
CA THR A 299 -13.90 15.07 32.66
C THR A 299 -14.09 16.56 32.40
N ASN A 300 -14.72 16.89 31.27
CA ASN A 300 -14.99 18.23 30.75
C ASN A 300 -13.75 19.11 30.47
N ASN A 301 -12.54 18.56 30.52
CA ASN A 301 -11.31 19.29 30.22
C ASN A 301 -10.16 18.31 29.88
N ASN A 302 -8.99 18.86 29.55
CA ASN A 302 -7.84 18.09 29.14
C ASN A 302 -7.29 17.17 30.25
N GLY A 303 -6.81 16.00 29.87
CA GLY A 303 -6.14 15.07 30.79
C GLY A 303 -4.79 15.65 31.24
N ILE A 304 -3.89 15.87 30.29
CA ILE A 304 -2.60 16.51 30.52
C ILE A 304 -2.48 17.71 29.59
N PHE A 305 -2.00 18.85 30.09
CA PHE A 305 -1.64 19.97 29.25
C PHE A 305 -0.28 20.58 29.60
N ALA A 306 0.47 21.00 28.58
CA ALA A 306 1.71 21.74 28.72
C ALA A 306 1.74 22.92 27.75
N PHE A 307 1.93 24.12 28.28
CA PHE A 307 2.06 25.34 27.48
C PHE A 307 3.41 26.01 27.75
N ILE A 308 4.20 26.21 26.69
CA ILE A 308 5.47 26.94 26.72
C ILE A 308 5.32 28.19 25.86
N GLY A 309 5.20 29.35 26.53
CA GLY A 309 4.98 30.64 25.88
C GLY A 309 6.23 31.31 25.31
N ASN A 310 7.42 30.73 25.53
CA ASN A 310 8.69 31.35 25.20
C ASN A 310 9.38 30.74 23.97
N ALA A 311 10.47 31.38 23.54
CA ALA A 311 11.11 31.09 22.27
C ALA A 311 11.95 29.79 22.24
N THR A 312 12.46 29.31 23.38
CA THR A 312 13.47 28.23 23.43
C THR A 312 13.11 27.07 24.37
N GLY A 313 12.10 27.24 25.20
CA GLY A 313 11.66 26.28 26.20
C GLY A 313 11.07 25.03 25.59
N SER A 314 11.31 23.90 26.25
CA SER A 314 10.86 22.58 25.81
C SER A 314 9.76 22.04 26.72
N ALA A 315 9.00 21.06 26.23
CA ALA A 315 8.01 20.34 27.02
C ALA A 315 8.26 18.83 26.94
N ASP A 316 8.33 18.16 28.08
CA ASP A 316 8.51 16.71 28.19
C ASP A 316 7.42 16.13 29.10
N ILE A 317 6.52 15.35 28.49
CA ILE A 317 5.41 14.66 29.16
C ILE A 317 5.70 13.16 29.13
N GLY A 318 5.70 12.52 30.29
CA GLY A 318 5.96 11.09 30.41
C GLY A 318 5.41 10.46 31.67
N GLY A 319 5.70 9.16 31.86
CA GLY A 319 5.30 8.40 33.05
C GLY A 319 3.82 8.00 33.10
N CYS A 320 3.02 8.45 32.14
CA CYS A 320 1.55 8.34 31.99
C CYS A 320 1.14 7.01 31.33
N PRO A 321 0.84 5.92 32.07
CA PRO A 321 0.47 4.62 31.48
C PRO A 321 -0.88 4.66 30.75
N SER A 322 -1.81 5.51 31.20
CA SER A 322 -3.08 5.74 30.51
C SER A 322 -3.62 7.13 30.77
N VAL A 323 -4.31 7.70 29.80
CA VAL A 323 -5.03 8.98 29.93
C VAL A 323 -6.42 8.82 29.33
N SER A 324 -7.45 9.01 30.15
CA SER A 324 -8.86 8.96 29.75
C SER A 324 -9.52 10.32 29.95
N THR A 325 -10.18 10.83 28.92
CA THR A 325 -10.95 12.08 28.99
C THR A 325 -12.37 11.91 28.48
N THR A 326 -13.31 12.58 29.14
CA THR A 326 -14.71 12.68 28.67
C THR A 326 -15.17 14.13 28.62
N GLY A 327 -16.13 14.43 27.75
CA GLY A 327 -16.66 15.78 27.54
C GLY A 327 -16.13 16.44 26.28
N ASN A 328 -16.82 17.47 25.80
CA ASN A 328 -16.45 18.16 24.56
C ASN A 328 -15.18 19.00 24.75
N ASN A 329 -14.31 19.03 23.73
CA ASN A 329 -13.00 19.68 23.76
C ASN A 329 -12.04 19.12 24.83
N ALA A 330 -12.27 17.89 25.31
CA ALA A 330 -11.46 17.26 26.35
C ALA A 330 -10.35 16.41 25.71
N THR A 331 -9.25 17.04 25.32
CA THR A 331 -8.10 16.34 24.71
C THR A 331 -7.34 15.54 25.77
N ALA A 332 -6.95 14.29 25.49
CA ALA A 332 -6.18 13.51 26.46
C ALA A 332 -4.83 14.18 26.76
N ILE A 333 -4.05 14.55 25.75
CA ILE A 333 -2.78 15.28 25.92
C ILE A 333 -2.72 16.48 24.98
N SER A 334 -2.60 17.68 25.54
CA SER A 334 -2.41 18.93 24.79
C SER A 334 -1.02 19.52 25.09
N MET A 335 -0.14 19.59 24.09
CA MET A 335 1.18 20.19 24.21
C MET A 335 1.33 21.32 23.21
N GLN A 336 1.69 22.50 23.70
CA GLN A 336 1.91 23.69 22.88
C GLN A 336 3.25 24.32 23.22
N VAL A 337 4.20 24.21 22.30
CA VAL A 337 5.50 24.90 22.37
C VAL A 337 5.49 26.03 21.35
N GLN A 338 5.42 27.28 21.81
CA GLN A 338 5.28 28.42 20.88
C GLN A 338 6.58 28.74 20.12
N GLY A 339 7.73 28.33 20.66
CA GLY A 339 9.07 28.57 20.11
C GLY A 339 9.70 27.38 19.39
N THR A 340 11.03 27.36 19.33
CA THR A 340 11.85 26.32 18.68
C THR A 340 12.26 25.19 19.60
N GLY A 341 11.79 25.20 20.86
CA GLY A 341 12.05 24.11 21.80
C GLY A 341 11.40 22.80 21.39
N THR A 342 11.90 21.71 21.95
CA THR A 342 11.45 20.36 21.63
C THR A 342 10.21 20.00 22.45
N GLY A 343 9.22 19.37 21.82
CA GLY A 343 8.08 18.75 22.48
C GLY A 343 8.21 17.23 22.48
N THR A 344 8.15 16.59 23.64
CA THR A 344 8.24 15.13 23.78
C THR A 344 7.06 14.58 24.57
N ILE A 345 6.36 13.60 24.02
CA ILE A 345 5.26 12.88 24.67
C ILE A 345 5.59 11.39 24.71
N ASN A 346 5.58 10.79 25.90
CA ASN A 346 5.83 9.38 26.15
C ASN A 346 4.74 8.81 27.08
N CYS A 347 3.59 8.44 26.51
CA CYS A 347 2.46 7.90 27.27
C CYS A 347 2.02 6.52 26.74
N GLY A 348 1.24 5.80 27.54
CA GLY A 348 0.62 4.54 27.12
C GLY A 348 -0.69 4.75 26.35
N ALA A 349 -1.77 4.15 26.84
CA ALA A 349 -3.06 4.14 26.15
C ALA A 349 -3.85 5.44 26.36
N LEU A 350 -4.41 6.01 25.28
CA LEU A 350 -5.21 7.23 25.31
C LEU A 350 -6.66 6.92 24.92
N THR A 351 -7.63 7.45 25.66
CA THR A 351 -9.06 7.31 25.34
C THR A 351 -9.76 8.64 25.51
N THR A 352 -10.47 9.11 24.49
CA THR A 352 -11.27 10.33 24.56
C THR A 352 -12.69 10.10 24.06
N THR A 353 -13.66 10.62 24.81
CA THR A 353 -15.09 10.57 24.43
C THR A 353 -15.70 11.96 24.54
N GLY A 354 -16.03 12.56 23.41
CA GLY A 354 -16.58 13.91 23.32
C GLY A 354 -16.17 14.56 22.00
N ASP A 355 -16.95 15.52 21.52
CA ASP A 355 -16.65 16.18 20.25
C ASP A 355 -15.37 17.02 20.37
N ASN A 356 -14.63 17.15 19.27
CA ASN A 356 -13.36 17.87 19.19
C ASN A 356 -12.32 17.44 20.25
N SER A 357 -12.32 16.16 20.64
CA SER A 357 -11.51 15.65 21.76
C SER A 357 -10.42 14.72 21.24
N ASN A 358 -9.23 15.27 21.00
CA ASN A 358 -8.12 14.51 20.40
C ASN A 358 -7.45 13.57 21.43
N GLY A 359 -6.86 12.48 20.97
CA GLY A 359 -5.95 11.68 21.80
C GLY A 359 -4.69 12.49 22.13
N VAL A 360 -4.00 12.97 21.11
CA VAL A 360 -2.88 13.91 21.24
C VAL A 360 -3.10 15.13 20.35
N PHE A 361 -2.84 16.31 20.90
CA PHE A 361 -2.67 17.56 20.17
C PHE A 361 -1.33 18.19 20.54
N ALA A 362 -0.31 18.03 19.70
CA ALA A 362 1.03 18.56 19.91
C ALA A 362 1.41 19.57 18.83
N THR A 363 1.86 20.77 19.24
CA THR A 363 2.34 21.81 18.32
C THR A 363 3.68 22.39 18.74
N SER A 364 4.55 22.70 17.76
CA SER A 364 5.80 23.45 17.96
C SER A 364 5.95 24.60 16.95
N GLY A 365 6.56 25.71 17.37
CA GLY A 365 6.82 26.89 16.55
C GLY A 365 8.06 26.80 15.66
N GLY A 366 8.69 25.63 15.55
CA GLY A 366 9.99 25.47 14.88
C GLY A 366 10.81 24.27 15.35
N GLY A 367 10.49 23.75 16.53
CA GLY A 367 11.25 22.70 17.19
C GLY A 367 10.80 21.29 16.85
N ASN A 368 11.57 20.31 17.33
CA ASN A 368 11.24 18.91 17.09
C ASN A 368 10.03 18.49 17.92
N LEU A 369 9.20 17.62 17.36
CA LEU A 369 8.12 16.95 18.07
C LEU A 369 8.37 15.44 18.05
N VAL A 370 8.37 14.82 19.23
CA VAL A 370 8.46 13.38 19.41
C VAL A 370 7.21 12.89 20.13
N VAL A 371 6.40 12.06 19.48
CA VAL A 371 5.15 11.54 20.05
C VAL A 371 5.17 10.01 20.07
N ASN A 372 5.31 9.46 21.27
CA ASN A 372 5.28 8.02 21.53
C ASN A 372 4.03 7.69 22.35
N THR A 373 3.14 6.88 21.77
CA THR A 373 1.89 6.44 22.43
C THR A 373 1.66 4.95 22.25
N GLY A 374 1.17 4.28 23.30
CA GLY A 374 0.82 2.86 23.23
C GLY A 374 -0.42 2.58 22.37
N SER A 375 -1.43 3.45 22.47
CA SER A 375 -2.61 3.44 21.60
C SER A 375 -3.39 4.76 21.74
N ALA A 376 -4.27 5.06 20.78
CA ALA A 376 -5.20 6.18 20.89
C ALA A 376 -6.59 5.80 20.34
N THR A 377 -7.61 5.93 21.18
CA THR A 377 -9.02 5.70 20.81
C THR A 377 -9.83 6.97 21.00
N THR A 378 -10.48 7.46 19.94
CA THR A 378 -11.33 8.67 19.97
C THR A 378 -12.69 8.40 19.33
N SER A 379 -13.77 8.93 19.92
CA SER A 379 -15.13 8.63 19.44
C SER A 379 -16.00 9.82 19.02
N GLY A 380 -15.74 11.03 19.49
CA GLY A 380 -16.57 12.20 19.16
C GLY A 380 -16.28 12.79 17.78
N VAL A 381 -17.20 13.61 17.28
CA VAL A 381 -17.08 14.28 15.98
C VAL A 381 -15.83 15.16 15.93
N GLY A 382 -15.11 15.13 14.81
CA GLY A 382 -13.90 15.93 14.60
C GLY A 382 -12.73 15.60 15.53
N SER A 383 -12.69 14.39 16.10
CA SER A 383 -11.70 14.01 17.12
C SER A 383 -10.56 13.20 16.53
N TYR A 384 -9.36 13.77 16.48
CA TYR A 384 -8.20 13.12 15.89
C TYR A 384 -7.50 12.19 16.88
N GLY A 385 -6.99 11.06 16.40
CA GLY A 385 -6.21 10.14 17.23
C GLY A 385 -4.94 10.81 17.74
N VAL A 386 -4.05 11.16 16.81
CA VAL A 386 -2.80 11.85 17.10
C VAL A 386 -2.59 13.01 16.12
N THR A 387 -2.35 14.20 16.65
CA THR A 387 -1.95 15.40 15.91
C THR A 387 -0.57 15.86 16.35
N ALA A 388 0.35 16.01 15.40
CA ALA A 388 1.70 16.54 15.65
C ALA A 388 2.11 17.52 14.55
N ASN A 389 2.18 18.82 14.89
CA ASN A 389 2.42 19.88 13.93
C ASN A 389 3.58 20.77 14.34
N THR A 390 4.59 20.93 13.48
CA THR A 390 5.62 21.95 13.68
C THR A 390 5.69 22.91 12.49
N SER A 391 5.85 24.20 12.76
CA SER A 391 6.33 25.16 11.75
C SER A 391 7.84 25.05 11.58
N GLY A 392 8.41 25.68 10.55
CA GLY A 392 9.87 25.76 10.37
C GLY A 392 10.56 24.44 10.04
N THR A 393 11.78 24.26 10.56
CA THR A 393 12.71 23.17 10.22
C THR A 393 12.63 21.96 11.15
N GLY A 394 11.83 22.04 12.22
CA GLY A 394 11.70 20.98 13.21
C GLY A 394 11.21 19.67 12.61
N THR A 395 11.70 18.55 13.13
CA THR A 395 11.27 17.21 12.70
C THR A 395 10.07 16.75 13.50
N VAL A 396 9.11 16.09 12.85
CA VAL A 396 8.03 15.37 13.54
C VAL A 396 8.35 13.89 13.52
N THR A 397 8.51 13.28 14.69
CA THR A 397 8.70 11.84 14.86
C THR A 397 7.54 11.26 15.65
N THR A 398 6.86 10.24 15.10
CA THR A 398 5.81 9.51 15.83
C THR A 398 6.17 8.04 15.96
N ASN A 399 5.85 7.44 17.11
CA ASN A 399 5.83 6.00 17.33
C ASN A 399 4.53 5.66 18.06
N THR A 400 3.45 5.53 17.30
CA THR A 400 2.12 5.26 17.86
C THR A 400 1.78 3.79 17.69
N GLY A 401 1.20 3.15 18.68
CA GLY A 401 0.61 1.81 18.51
C GLY A 401 -0.70 1.87 17.71
N VAL A 402 -1.72 1.14 18.17
CA VAL A 402 -3.02 1.09 17.49
C VAL A 402 -3.76 2.41 17.67
N ILE A 403 -4.29 2.98 16.57
CA ILE A 403 -5.15 4.15 16.59
C ILE A 403 -6.54 3.77 16.07
N THR A 404 -7.58 4.13 16.82
CA THR A 404 -8.98 3.94 16.42
C THR A 404 -9.75 5.24 16.55
N THR A 405 -10.36 5.74 15.47
CA THR A 405 -11.23 6.93 15.52
C THR A 405 -12.59 6.61 14.91
N THR A 406 -13.69 6.93 15.60
CA THR A 406 -15.05 6.58 15.13
C THR A 406 -15.92 7.76 14.80
N GLY A 407 -15.59 8.97 15.26
CA GLY A 407 -16.40 10.16 15.00
C GLY A 407 -16.34 10.64 13.56
N VAL A 408 -17.41 11.29 13.08
CA VAL A 408 -17.47 11.94 11.76
C VAL A 408 -16.34 12.97 11.62
N GLY A 409 -15.69 13.04 10.45
CA GLY A 409 -14.59 13.97 10.16
C GLY A 409 -13.29 13.68 10.91
N SER A 410 -13.19 12.54 11.61
CA SER A 410 -12.02 12.21 12.43
C SER A 410 -10.88 11.64 11.59
N THR A 411 -9.65 12.07 11.90
CA THR A 411 -8.41 11.54 11.32
C THR A 411 -7.65 10.71 12.33
N GLY A 412 -7.05 9.58 11.89
CA GLY A 412 -6.26 8.72 12.77
C GLY A 412 -4.96 9.40 13.20
N LEU A 413 -4.00 9.48 12.29
CA LEU A 413 -2.74 10.20 12.47
C LEU A 413 -2.66 11.39 11.51
N PHE A 414 -2.56 12.59 12.07
CA PHE A 414 -2.40 13.84 11.34
C PHE A 414 -1.06 14.47 11.70
N SER A 415 -0.22 14.77 10.71
CA SER A 415 1.05 15.47 10.97
C SER A 415 1.40 16.47 9.88
N ARG A 416 1.88 17.63 10.32
CA ARG A 416 2.35 18.70 9.45
C ARG A 416 3.74 19.15 9.89
N ALA A 417 4.64 19.34 8.95
CA ALA A 417 5.92 20.01 9.16
C ALA A 417 6.07 21.13 8.12
N GLY A 418 6.86 22.14 8.46
CA GLY A 418 7.32 23.13 7.48
C GLY A 418 8.31 22.49 6.50
N THR A 419 9.58 22.90 6.57
CA THR A 419 10.67 22.32 5.78
C THR A 419 11.32 21.11 6.46
N GLY A 420 10.97 20.82 7.70
CA GLY A 420 11.48 19.68 8.46
C GLY A 420 10.97 18.32 7.98
N THR A 421 11.64 17.25 8.40
CA THR A 421 11.25 15.88 8.05
C THR A 421 10.07 15.40 8.90
N ILE A 422 9.17 14.62 8.31
CA ILE A 422 8.20 13.80 9.04
C ILE A 422 8.70 12.35 9.01
N ASP A 423 8.98 11.76 10.17
CA ASP A 423 9.36 10.36 10.34
C ASP A 423 8.33 9.63 11.20
N VAL A 424 7.41 8.91 10.56
CA VAL A 424 6.22 8.36 11.22
C VAL A 424 6.26 6.83 11.30
N GLY A 425 6.31 6.34 12.53
CA GLY A 425 6.01 4.96 12.89
C GLY A 425 4.60 4.88 13.48
N TYR A 426 3.83 3.91 13.01
CA TYR A 426 2.46 3.68 13.45
C TYR A 426 2.09 2.19 13.38
N GLY A 427 1.24 1.75 14.30
CA GLY A 427 0.55 0.46 14.23
C GLY A 427 -0.69 0.53 13.34
N ASN A 428 -1.64 -0.40 13.53
CA ASN A 428 -2.89 -0.38 12.79
C ASN A 428 -3.67 0.91 13.08
N ILE A 429 -4.15 1.57 12.02
CA ILE A 429 -4.99 2.75 12.13
C ILE A 429 -6.35 2.42 11.53
N THR A 430 -7.41 2.51 12.32
CA THR A 430 -8.79 2.33 11.88
C THR A 430 -9.56 3.64 12.06
N THR A 431 -10.15 4.15 10.98
CA THR A 431 -11.05 5.30 11.05
C THR A 431 -12.41 4.97 10.47
N SER A 432 -13.47 5.31 11.23
CA SER A 432 -14.85 4.98 10.84
C SER A 432 -15.72 6.19 10.50
N GLY A 433 -15.18 7.40 10.61
CA GLY A 433 -15.91 8.62 10.26
C GLY A 433 -16.12 8.76 8.76
N ILE A 434 -17.25 9.36 8.37
CA ILE A 434 -17.46 9.94 7.03
C ILE A 434 -16.87 11.36 6.98
N GLY A 435 -16.73 11.95 5.79
CA GLY A 435 -16.38 13.37 5.66
C GLY A 435 -17.47 14.31 6.20
N ALA A 436 -17.09 15.48 6.71
CA ALA A 436 -18.03 16.54 7.12
C ALA A 436 -17.52 17.93 6.70
N GLY A 437 -18.41 18.73 6.11
CA GLY A 437 -18.17 20.16 5.85
C GLY A 437 -16.89 20.47 5.05
N GLY A 438 -16.52 19.62 4.07
CA GLY A 438 -15.31 19.79 3.25
C GLY A 438 -14.05 19.10 3.79
N ASN A 439 -14.06 18.55 5.00
CA ASN A 439 -12.96 17.74 5.55
C ASN A 439 -13.25 16.25 5.35
N THR A 440 -12.36 15.53 4.68
CA THR A 440 -12.45 14.08 4.52
C THR A 440 -11.74 13.37 5.67
N ALA A 441 -12.42 12.40 6.29
CA ALA A 441 -11.78 11.53 7.28
C ALA A 441 -10.64 10.74 6.61
N ARG A 442 -9.54 10.53 7.32
CA ARG A 442 -8.36 9.79 6.84
C ARG A 442 -7.79 8.90 7.93
N ALA A 443 -7.22 7.76 7.57
CA ALA A 443 -6.40 7.02 8.53
C ALA A 443 -5.07 7.75 8.75
N LEU A 444 -4.42 8.17 7.66
CA LEU A 444 -3.13 8.83 7.68
C LEU A 444 -3.16 10.10 6.81
N ASP A 445 -2.87 11.26 7.38
CA ASP A 445 -2.73 12.53 6.67
C ASP A 445 -1.42 13.23 7.07
N LEU A 446 -0.47 13.26 6.13
CA LEU A 446 0.86 13.80 6.34
C LEU A 446 1.18 14.85 5.28
N ALA A 447 1.69 16.00 5.69
CA ALA A 447 2.30 16.93 4.74
C ALA A 447 3.53 17.65 5.29
N SER A 448 4.56 17.72 4.45
CA SER A 448 5.77 18.49 4.68
C SER A 448 6.31 19.05 3.35
N THR A 449 7.00 20.19 3.40
CA THR A 449 7.85 20.61 2.27
C THR A 449 9.25 20.00 2.34
N GLY A 450 9.58 19.30 3.44
CA GLY A 450 10.70 18.38 3.57
C GLY A 450 10.30 16.92 3.25
N THR A 451 11.20 15.98 3.54
CA THR A 451 10.98 14.55 3.26
C THR A 451 10.00 13.90 4.24
N ILE A 452 9.30 12.86 3.78
CA ILE A 452 8.46 12.00 4.62
C ILE A 452 9.01 10.56 4.59
N ASN A 453 9.28 10.02 5.78
CA ASN A 453 9.72 8.64 5.99
C ASN A 453 8.60 7.87 6.70
N LEU A 454 8.13 6.79 6.07
CA LEU A 454 7.05 5.94 6.58
C LEU A 454 7.62 4.64 7.14
N ARG A 455 7.26 4.29 8.38
CA ARG A 455 7.68 3.06 9.07
C ARG A 455 6.51 2.14 9.39
N GLY A 456 5.52 2.05 8.51
CA GLY A 456 4.29 1.26 8.64
C GLY A 456 4.41 -0.22 8.27
N SER A 457 5.60 -0.82 8.36
CA SER A 457 5.77 -2.25 8.03
C SER A 457 4.90 -3.13 8.93
N GLY A 458 4.02 -3.94 8.34
CA GLY A 458 3.05 -4.78 9.07
C GLY A 458 1.80 -4.04 9.57
N ALA A 459 1.71 -2.72 9.44
CA ALA A 459 0.51 -1.96 9.77
C ALA A 459 -0.56 -2.11 8.69
N THR A 460 -1.83 -1.92 9.08
CA THR A 460 -2.96 -1.78 8.17
C THR A 460 -3.69 -0.47 8.41
N LEU A 461 -3.85 0.32 7.35
CA LEU A 461 -4.67 1.53 7.32
C LEU A 461 -6.07 1.15 6.85
N ARG A 462 -7.07 1.28 7.73
CA ARG A 462 -8.45 0.88 7.47
C ARG A 462 -9.41 2.06 7.57
N THR A 463 -10.23 2.25 6.54
CA THR A 463 -11.30 3.26 6.55
C THR A 463 -12.62 2.70 6.02
N ASN A 464 -13.76 3.01 6.65
CA ASN A 464 -15.07 2.54 6.16
C ASN A 464 -16.03 3.66 5.72
N GLY A 465 -15.67 4.93 5.91
CA GLY A 465 -16.50 6.07 5.51
C GLY A 465 -16.62 6.21 3.99
N ALA A 466 -17.74 6.74 3.50
CA ALA A 466 -17.90 7.06 2.09
C ALA A 466 -17.03 8.27 1.68
N GLY A 467 -16.43 8.22 0.49
CA GLY A 467 -15.61 9.29 -0.10
C GLY A 467 -14.30 9.59 0.64
N VAL A 468 -13.90 8.75 1.59
CA VAL A 468 -12.68 8.94 2.40
C VAL A 468 -11.44 8.44 1.67
N THR A 469 -10.26 8.88 2.10
CA THR A 469 -8.98 8.36 1.60
C THR A 469 -8.21 7.77 2.77
N ALA A 470 -7.73 6.53 2.68
CA ALA A 470 -7.00 5.93 3.80
C ALA A 470 -5.69 6.64 4.08
N ALA A 471 -4.88 6.91 3.06
CA ALA A 471 -3.60 7.61 3.21
C ALA A 471 -3.49 8.78 2.25
N THR A 472 -3.07 9.94 2.77
CA THR A 472 -2.58 11.05 1.94
C THR A 472 -1.25 11.54 2.48
N VAL A 473 -0.25 11.53 1.61
CA VAL A 473 1.13 11.82 1.96
C VAL A 473 1.69 12.80 0.94
N THR A 474 2.04 14.01 1.38
CA THR A 474 2.62 15.05 0.53
C THR A 474 3.97 15.48 1.09
N GLY A 475 5.07 15.18 0.40
CA GLY A 475 6.44 15.49 0.85
C GLY A 475 7.31 16.04 -0.28
N ALA A 476 8.48 16.60 0.05
CA ALA A 476 9.56 16.79 -0.94
C ALA A 476 9.81 15.47 -1.67
N GLY A 477 10.10 14.42 -0.90
CA GLY A 477 10.16 13.04 -1.32
C GLY A 477 9.51 12.14 -0.27
N VAL A 478 9.10 10.95 -0.67
CA VAL A 478 8.38 9.99 0.19
C VAL A 478 9.09 8.66 0.15
N THR A 479 9.50 8.15 1.31
CA THR A 479 10.25 6.89 1.41
C THR A 479 9.69 5.94 2.47
N GLY A 480 10.03 4.66 2.37
CA GLY A 480 9.79 3.67 3.41
C GLY A 480 8.64 2.71 3.09
N ASN A 481 7.84 2.37 4.11
CA ASN A 481 6.76 1.40 4.02
C ASN A 481 5.45 1.97 4.57
N LEU A 482 4.38 1.94 3.76
CA LEU A 482 3.06 2.42 4.15
C LEU A 482 2.27 1.38 4.97
N GLY A 483 2.52 0.10 4.76
CA GLY A 483 1.71 -1.02 5.24
C GLY A 483 0.62 -1.43 4.25
N ASN A 484 -0.34 -2.22 4.73
CA ASN A 484 -1.54 -2.60 3.98
C ASN A 484 -2.59 -1.48 4.02
N VAL A 485 -3.47 -1.45 3.04
CA VAL A 485 -4.56 -0.47 2.95
C VAL A 485 -5.88 -1.18 2.68
N THR A 486 -6.93 -0.83 3.42
CA THR A 486 -8.26 -1.41 3.23
C THR A 486 -9.34 -0.34 3.37
N THR A 487 -10.13 -0.13 2.32
CA THR A 487 -11.25 0.82 2.33
C THR A 487 -12.54 0.16 1.86
N THR A 488 -13.64 0.40 2.60
CA THR A 488 -14.93 -0.29 2.35
C THR A 488 -16.11 0.65 2.09
N GLY A 489 -15.95 1.95 2.27
CA GLY A 489 -17.04 2.91 2.04
C GLY A 489 -17.17 3.25 0.56
N VAL A 490 -18.35 3.64 0.07
CA VAL A 490 -18.53 3.99 -1.34
C VAL A 490 -17.63 5.17 -1.74
N GLY A 491 -16.92 5.11 -2.86
CA GLY A 491 -16.01 6.15 -3.33
C GLY A 491 -14.71 6.27 -2.51
N SER A 492 -14.41 5.32 -1.63
CA SER A 492 -13.25 5.39 -0.74
C SER A 492 -11.96 4.98 -1.45
N GLN A 493 -10.94 5.84 -1.39
CA GLN A 493 -9.65 5.66 -2.06
C GLN A 493 -8.59 5.12 -1.10
N GLY A 494 -7.61 4.38 -1.61
CA GLY A 494 -6.53 3.81 -0.80
C GLY A 494 -5.47 4.83 -0.41
N ALA A 495 -4.46 5.00 -1.26
CA ALA A 495 -3.31 5.85 -0.97
C ALA A 495 -3.08 6.89 -2.07
N ILE A 496 -2.93 8.15 -1.68
CA ILE A 496 -2.50 9.25 -2.54
C ILE A 496 -1.16 9.77 -2.05
N VAL A 497 -0.12 9.61 -2.86
CA VAL A 497 1.25 10.02 -2.55
C VAL A 497 1.67 11.10 -3.53
N THR A 498 2.07 12.25 -3.02
CA THR A 498 2.54 13.38 -3.81
C THR A 498 3.96 13.74 -3.42
N ALA A 499 4.87 13.73 -4.38
CA ALA A 499 6.25 14.17 -4.20
C ALA A 499 6.48 15.48 -4.94
N LEU A 500 7.04 16.47 -4.24
CA LEU A 500 7.19 17.83 -4.73
C LEU A 500 8.51 18.02 -5.48
N THR A 501 9.63 17.55 -4.92
CA THR A 501 10.99 17.93 -5.37
C THR A 501 12.03 16.81 -5.29
N ALA A 502 11.69 15.66 -4.73
CA ALA A 502 12.57 14.52 -4.54
C ALA A 502 11.84 13.19 -4.84
N PRO A 503 12.57 12.07 -5.01
CA PRO A 503 11.98 10.80 -5.43
C PRO A 503 10.94 10.20 -4.47
N VAL A 504 10.11 9.30 -5.02
CA VAL A 504 9.29 8.37 -4.25
C VAL A 504 9.99 7.01 -4.21
N ASN A 505 10.30 6.49 -3.04
CA ASN A 505 10.88 5.15 -2.83
C ASN A 505 10.03 4.38 -1.81
N LEU A 506 8.93 3.79 -2.25
CA LEU A 506 7.85 3.35 -1.36
C LEU A 506 7.50 1.88 -1.58
N THR A 507 7.32 1.16 -0.46
CA THR A 507 6.66 -0.14 -0.42
C THR A 507 5.26 0.01 0.18
N ILE A 508 4.27 -0.53 -0.50
CA ILE A 508 2.89 -0.66 -0.04
C ILE A 508 2.55 -2.15 -0.03
N GLY A 509 1.89 -2.62 1.02
CA GLY A 509 1.42 -3.99 1.13
C GLY A 509 0.23 -4.28 0.20
N ASN A 510 -0.68 -5.13 0.65
CA ASN A 510 -1.93 -5.37 -0.06
C ASN A 510 -2.87 -4.17 0.08
N VAL A 511 -3.52 -3.80 -1.02
CA VAL A 511 -4.47 -2.69 -1.11
C VAL A 511 -5.81 -3.23 -1.60
N ALA A 512 -6.85 -3.07 -0.79
CA ALA A 512 -8.22 -3.41 -1.16
C ALA A 512 -9.10 -2.17 -0.96
N THR A 513 -9.63 -1.62 -2.04
CA THR A 513 -10.37 -0.36 -2.04
C THR A 513 -11.65 -0.49 -2.83
N THR A 514 -12.61 0.37 -2.51
CA THR A 514 -13.81 0.51 -3.36
C THR A 514 -13.48 1.38 -4.56
N SER A 515 -12.93 2.59 -4.37
CA SER A 515 -12.47 3.46 -5.45
C SER A 515 -10.98 3.24 -5.76
N ASN A 516 -10.28 4.25 -6.28
CA ASN A 516 -8.88 4.15 -6.70
C ASN A 516 -7.97 3.56 -5.61
N GLY A 517 -7.12 2.60 -5.99
CA GLY A 517 -6.23 1.89 -5.08
C GLY A 517 -5.04 2.74 -4.63
N VAL A 518 -4.08 2.93 -5.51
CA VAL A 518 -2.85 3.70 -5.26
C VAL A 518 -2.67 4.76 -6.32
N ILE A 519 -2.39 6.00 -5.92
CA ILE A 519 -2.07 7.11 -6.81
C ILE A 519 -0.74 7.73 -6.37
N VAL A 520 0.24 7.76 -7.25
CA VAL A 520 1.53 8.43 -7.05
C VAL A 520 1.67 9.57 -8.05
N ASN A 521 1.80 10.80 -7.55
CA ASN A 521 2.05 12.00 -8.32
C ASN A 521 3.45 12.53 -7.99
N ALA A 522 4.42 12.30 -8.88
CA ALA A 522 5.83 12.64 -8.61
C ALA A 522 6.39 13.74 -9.52
N GLY A 523 5.61 14.27 -10.48
CA GLY A 523 6.09 15.32 -11.38
C GLY A 523 7.35 14.87 -12.12
N THR A 524 8.45 15.62 -12.06
CA THR A 524 9.74 15.26 -12.66
C THR A 524 10.57 14.26 -11.87
N ASN A 525 10.11 13.87 -10.68
CA ASN A 525 10.89 13.03 -9.77
C ASN A 525 10.82 11.56 -10.17
N ALA A 526 11.86 10.81 -9.82
CA ALA A 526 11.89 9.37 -10.01
C ALA A 526 10.93 8.65 -9.03
N VAL A 527 10.41 7.50 -9.45
CA VAL A 527 9.52 6.66 -8.65
C VAL A 527 10.05 5.23 -8.63
N THR A 528 10.33 4.72 -7.44
CA THR A 528 10.47 3.29 -7.14
C THR A 528 9.29 2.88 -6.27
N LEU A 529 8.34 2.14 -6.84
CA LEU A 529 7.12 1.71 -6.14
C LEU A 529 7.00 0.19 -6.15
N THR A 530 6.90 -0.39 -4.96
CA THR A 530 6.54 -1.80 -4.77
C THR A 530 5.14 -1.89 -4.17
N THR A 531 4.25 -2.70 -4.76
CA THR A 531 2.92 -2.97 -4.21
C THR A 531 2.67 -4.48 -4.07
N GLY A 532 1.87 -4.86 -3.07
CA GLY A 532 1.26 -6.19 -3.02
C GLY A 532 0.15 -6.35 -4.08
N THR A 533 -0.87 -7.15 -3.78
CA THR A 533 -2.10 -7.17 -4.59
C THR A 533 -2.86 -5.86 -4.39
N VAL A 534 -3.30 -5.24 -5.49
CA VAL A 534 -4.15 -4.04 -5.46
C VAL A 534 -5.48 -4.38 -6.11
N THR A 535 -6.60 -4.21 -5.40
CA THR A 535 -7.95 -4.46 -5.90
C THR A 535 -8.81 -3.22 -5.68
N ALA A 536 -9.34 -2.65 -6.76
CA ALA A 536 -10.30 -1.54 -6.76
C ALA A 536 -11.63 -2.03 -7.35
N THR A 537 -12.73 -1.98 -6.59
CA THR A 537 -13.95 -2.74 -6.92
C THR A 537 -15.09 -1.94 -7.57
N GLU A 538 -15.14 -0.62 -7.38
CA GLU A 538 -16.19 0.24 -7.94
C GLU A 538 -15.98 0.52 -9.41
N ALA A 539 -17.07 0.70 -10.15
CA ALA A 539 -17.01 1.07 -11.55
C ALA A 539 -16.31 2.44 -11.74
N GLY A 540 -15.33 2.46 -12.64
CA GLY A 540 -14.49 3.64 -12.93
C GLY A 540 -13.26 3.73 -12.03
N ALA A 541 -13.07 2.81 -11.08
CA ALA A 541 -11.91 2.81 -10.20
C ALA A 541 -10.67 2.26 -10.90
N THR A 542 -9.53 2.93 -10.71
CA THR A 542 -8.22 2.50 -11.20
C THR A 542 -7.46 1.78 -10.08
N GLY A 543 -6.77 0.69 -10.38
CA GLY A 543 -5.97 -0.05 -9.39
C GLY A 543 -4.78 0.79 -8.91
N THR A 544 -3.73 0.86 -9.72
CA THR A 544 -2.54 1.69 -9.44
C THR A 544 -2.31 2.72 -10.54
N VAL A 545 -2.02 3.95 -10.12
CA VAL A 545 -1.66 5.10 -10.96
C VAL A 545 -0.29 5.61 -10.57
N VAL A 546 0.60 5.78 -11.55
CA VAL A 546 1.87 6.50 -11.39
C VAL A 546 1.97 7.59 -12.43
N ASN A 547 2.08 8.84 -12.01
CA ASN A 547 2.29 10.01 -12.85
C ASN A 547 3.68 10.60 -12.54
N ALA A 548 4.67 10.34 -13.40
CA ALA A 548 6.06 10.75 -13.17
C ALA A 548 6.83 10.89 -14.48
N THR A 549 7.32 12.08 -14.83
CA THR A 549 8.15 12.30 -16.02
C THR A 549 9.61 11.87 -15.86
N GLY A 550 10.05 11.66 -14.60
CA GLY A 550 11.31 11.00 -14.26
C GLY A 550 11.27 9.48 -14.49
N ALA A 551 12.34 8.77 -14.10
CA ALA A 551 12.40 7.32 -14.25
C ALA A 551 11.39 6.62 -13.30
N VAL A 552 10.74 5.56 -13.79
CA VAL A 552 9.75 4.78 -13.03
C VAL A 552 10.19 3.32 -12.97
N THR A 553 10.39 2.79 -11.77
CA THR A 553 10.50 1.36 -11.49
C THR A 553 9.29 0.93 -10.68
N PHE A 554 8.44 0.11 -11.28
CA PHE A 554 7.24 -0.43 -10.65
C PHE A 554 7.36 -1.95 -10.50
N THR A 555 7.14 -2.46 -9.30
CA THR A 555 7.04 -3.91 -9.02
C THR A 555 5.77 -4.17 -8.24
N GLY A 556 4.74 -4.67 -8.92
CA GLY A 556 3.43 -4.91 -8.33
C GLY A 556 3.06 -6.38 -8.26
N GLY A 557 2.33 -6.75 -7.21
CA GLY A 557 1.50 -7.95 -7.21
C GLY A 557 0.36 -7.85 -8.25
N ARG A 558 -0.64 -8.73 -8.13
CA ARG A 558 -1.80 -8.70 -9.05
C ARG A 558 -2.56 -7.38 -8.92
N GLN A 559 -2.80 -6.70 -10.04
CA GLN A 559 -3.56 -5.44 -10.10
C GLN A 559 -4.98 -5.73 -10.61
N ALA A 560 -6.02 -5.30 -9.91
CA ALA A 560 -7.40 -5.51 -10.30
C ALA A 560 -8.19 -4.20 -10.19
N ALA A 561 -8.99 -3.92 -11.21
CA ALA A 561 -9.84 -2.74 -11.30
C ALA A 561 -11.22 -3.09 -11.87
N ASN A 562 -12.17 -2.17 -11.72
CA ASN A 562 -13.49 -2.26 -12.34
C ASN A 562 -13.80 -0.94 -13.05
N GLY A 563 -14.03 -0.96 -14.35
CA GLY A 563 -14.41 0.19 -15.18
C GLY A 563 -13.25 1.10 -15.64
N ALA A 564 -12.05 0.98 -15.07
CA ALA A 564 -10.86 1.72 -15.51
C ALA A 564 -9.60 0.83 -15.49
N ASN A 565 -8.42 1.44 -15.57
CA ASN A 565 -7.18 0.69 -15.76
C ASN A 565 -6.79 -0.08 -14.48
N ALA A 566 -6.28 -1.31 -14.60
CA ALA A 566 -5.76 -2.00 -13.42
C ALA A 566 -4.40 -1.42 -13.00
N LEU A 567 -3.53 -1.18 -13.97
CA LEU A 567 -2.30 -0.41 -13.84
C LEU A 567 -2.25 0.68 -14.90
N ARG A 568 -1.99 1.92 -14.49
CA ARG A 568 -1.70 3.04 -15.38
C ARG A 568 -0.40 3.73 -14.95
N ILE A 569 0.56 3.81 -15.87
CA ILE A 569 1.78 4.60 -15.70
C ILE A 569 1.83 5.64 -16.80
N THR A 570 1.91 6.91 -16.42
CA THR A 570 2.07 8.04 -17.33
C THR A 570 3.42 8.68 -17.06
N GLY A 571 4.33 8.46 -17.99
CA GLY A 571 5.75 8.80 -17.89
C GLY A 571 6.19 9.96 -18.76
N GLY A 572 7.50 10.25 -18.72
CA GLY A 572 8.17 11.25 -19.54
C GLY A 572 9.41 10.66 -20.19
N ALA A 573 10.51 11.42 -20.23
CA ALA A 573 11.76 10.98 -20.85
C ALA A 573 12.51 9.93 -20.02
N GLY A 574 12.20 9.79 -18.73
CA GLY A 574 12.75 8.73 -17.88
C GLY A 574 12.34 7.33 -18.34
N ALA A 575 13.22 6.35 -18.14
CA ALA A 575 12.91 4.95 -18.43
C ALA A 575 11.79 4.43 -17.52
N ILE A 576 10.88 3.63 -18.06
CA ILE A 576 9.83 2.96 -17.31
C ILE A 576 10.10 1.45 -17.32
N ASN A 577 10.32 0.87 -16.14
CA ASN A 577 10.47 -0.57 -15.93
C ASN A 577 9.32 -1.06 -15.04
N ALA A 578 8.35 -1.75 -15.63
CA ALA A 578 7.17 -2.25 -14.92
C ALA A 578 7.14 -3.78 -14.87
N THR A 579 7.22 -4.34 -13.67
CA THR A 579 6.97 -5.76 -13.41
C THR A 579 5.61 -5.91 -12.71
N VAL A 580 4.75 -6.79 -13.25
CA VAL A 580 3.41 -7.04 -12.71
C VAL A 580 3.13 -8.54 -12.62
N ALA A 581 2.59 -9.00 -11.48
CA ALA A 581 2.22 -10.40 -11.26
C ALA A 581 0.84 -10.78 -11.85
N GLY A 582 0.40 -10.08 -12.89
CA GLY A 582 -0.92 -10.21 -13.50
C GLY A 582 -1.82 -9.00 -13.28
N ALA A 583 -2.80 -8.82 -14.16
CA ALA A 583 -3.71 -7.68 -14.14
C ALA A 583 -5.12 -8.07 -14.57
N ALA A 584 -6.16 -7.47 -14.00
CA ALA A 584 -7.53 -7.72 -14.42
C ALA A 584 -8.38 -6.45 -14.42
N THR A 585 -9.21 -6.26 -15.44
CA THR A 585 -10.23 -5.22 -15.40
C THR A 585 -11.49 -5.59 -16.16
N THR A 586 -12.61 -5.03 -15.71
CA THR A 586 -13.91 -5.10 -16.38
C THR A 586 -14.29 -3.71 -16.89
N GLY A 587 -15.20 -3.58 -17.86
CA GLY A 587 -15.61 -2.30 -18.42
C GLY A 587 -14.69 -1.82 -19.55
N THR A 588 -14.33 -0.54 -19.59
CA THR A 588 -13.64 0.07 -20.74
C THR A 588 -12.15 0.35 -20.51
N GLY A 589 -11.62 0.04 -19.32
CA GLY A 589 -10.21 0.29 -18.99
C GLY A 589 -9.27 -0.77 -19.56
N THR A 590 -7.98 -0.44 -19.69
CA THR A 590 -6.91 -1.40 -20.06
C THR A 590 -6.35 -2.08 -18.81
N ALA A 591 -6.02 -3.38 -18.84
CA ALA A 591 -5.40 -4.00 -17.66
C ALA A 591 -4.05 -3.37 -17.32
N VAL A 592 -3.16 -3.20 -18.30
CA VAL A 592 -1.89 -2.48 -18.16
C VAL A 592 -1.75 -1.42 -19.25
N ALA A 593 -1.85 -0.14 -18.88
CA ALA A 593 -1.60 0.98 -19.78
C ALA A 593 -0.36 1.76 -19.36
N ILE A 594 0.60 1.91 -20.28
CA ILE A 594 1.83 2.66 -20.02
C ILE A 594 2.13 3.60 -21.19
N THR A 595 2.30 4.87 -20.88
CA THR A 595 2.71 5.89 -21.85
C THR A 595 3.94 6.63 -21.38
N GLY A 596 4.81 7.07 -22.29
CA GLY A 596 6.01 7.84 -21.98
C GLY A 596 6.71 8.36 -23.23
N THR A 597 7.83 9.06 -23.08
CA THR A 597 8.69 9.45 -24.21
C THR A 597 10.05 8.76 -24.19
N GLY A 598 10.47 8.25 -23.02
CA GLY A 598 11.64 7.39 -22.82
C GLY A 598 11.39 5.91 -23.13
N PRO A 599 12.40 5.04 -22.95
CA PRO A 599 12.26 3.60 -23.17
C PRO A 599 11.31 2.96 -22.13
N ILE A 600 10.51 1.98 -22.57
CA ILE A 600 9.56 1.25 -21.72
C ILE A 600 9.84 -0.25 -21.76
N THR A 601 9.98 -0.86 -20.59
CA THR A 601 10.04 -2.32 -20.40
C THR A 601 8.86 -2.79 -19.53
N VAL A 602 8.14 -3.81 -19.99
CA VAL A 602 7.03 -4.46 -19.26
C VAL A 602 7.34 -5.93 -19.10
N ASN A 603 7.30 -6.42 -17.86
CA ASN A 603 7.41 -7.83 -17.52
C ASN A 603 6.15 -8.29 -16.79
N ASN A 604 5.25 -8.97 -17.52
CA ASN A 604 4.07 -9.60 -16.95
C ASN A 604 4.39 -11.08 -16.62
N THR A 605 4.37 -11.40 -15.32
CA THR A 605 4.69 -12.73 -14.79
C THR A 605 3.45 -13.56 -14.44
N GLY A 606 2.25 -12.97 -14.54
CA GLY A 606 0.98 -13.62 -14.20
C GLY A 606 -0.07 -13.48 -15.29
N THR A 607 -1.32 -13.85 -14.97
CA THR A 607 -2.42 -13.78 -15.94
C THR A 607 -2.93 -12.35 -16.08
N ILE A 608 -3.14 -11.92 -17.33
CA ILE A 608 -3.83 -10.68 -17.67
C ILE A 608 -5.20 -11.02 -18.27
N SER A 609 -6.27 -10.42 -17.75
CA SER A 609 -7.62 -10.64 -18.25
C SER A 609 -8.43 -9.34 -18.36
N THR A 610 -9.10 -9.13 -19.49
CA THR A 610 -10.04 -8.03 -19.65
C THR A 610 -11.41 -8.45 -20.16
N VAL A 611 -12.44 -7.75 -19.67
CA VAL A 611 -13.83 -7.95 -20.09
C VAL A 611 -14.53 -6.61 -20.32
N GLY A 612 -14.88 -6.34 -21.57
CA GLY A 612 -15.63 -5.16 -21.98
C GLY A 612 -15.05 -4.52 -23.24
N ALA A 613 -15.78 -3.57 -23.83
CA ALA A 613 -15.37 -2.94 -25.09
C ALA A 613 -14.19 -1.97 -24.90
N ASN A 614 -13.27 -1.93 -25.86
CA ASN A 614 -12.05 -1.10 -25.84
C ASN A 614 -11.09 -1.39 -24.66
N SER A 615 -11.21 -2.57 -24.06
CA SER A 615 -10.49 -2.99 -22.87
C SER A 615 -9.27 -3.83 -23.24
N ASP A 616 -8.21 -3.18 -23.73
CA ASP A 616 -6.97 -3.86 -24.11
C ASP A 616 -6.30 -4.56 -22.90
N GLY A 617 -5.58 -5.66 -23.15
CA GLY A 617 -4.81 -6.36 -22.12
C GLY A 617 -3.58 -5.55 -21.69
N ILE A 618 -2.61 -5.41 -22.60
CA ILE A 618 -1.43 -4.55 -22.44
C ILE A 618 -1.44 -3.50 -23.56
N ASN A 619 -1.36 -2.22 -23.21
CA ASN A 619 -1.21 -1.13 -24.16
C ASN A 619 -0.06 -0.21 -23.77
N VAL A 620 0.98 -0.19 -24.59
CA VAL A 620 2.21 0.57 -24.37
C VAL A 620 2.47 1.50 -25.55
N ALA A 621 2.73 2.77 -25.26
CA ALA A 621 3.09 3.76 -26.28
C ALA A 621 4.26 4.67 -25.84
N THR A 622 5.26 4.82 -26.69
CA THR A 622 6.38 5.75 -26.48
C THR A 622 7.07 6.18 -27.76
N SER A 623 7.77 7.33 -27.75
CA SER A 623 8.75 7.69 -28.78
C SER A 623 10.09 6.94 -28.65
N GLY A 624 10.34 6.27 -27.51
CA GLY A 624 11.51 5.44 -27.26
C GLY A 624 11.34 3.99 -27.73
N THR A 625 12.18 3.10 -27.18
CA THR A 625 12.09 1.64 -27.41
C THR A 625 11.05 0.98 -26.52
N ILE A 626 10.49 -0.15 -26.95
CA ILE A 626 9.58 -0.98 -26.14
C ILE A 626 10.13 -2.40 -26.02
N GLY A 627 10.14 -2.94 -24.80
CA GLY A 627 10.29 -4.37 -24.53
C GLY A 627 9.12 -4.90 -23.71
N ILE A 628 8.42 -5.92 -24.19
CA ILE A 628 7.33 -6.58 -23.47
C ILE A 628 7.65 -8.06 -23.37
N ILE A 629 7.63 -8.59 -22.15
CA ILE A 629 7.57 -10.02 -21.86
C ILE A 629 6.23 -10.27 -21.17
N SER A 630 5.43 -11.17 -21.71
CA SER A 630 4.13 -11.50 -21.14
C SER A 630 3.90 -12.99 -21.02
N ALA A 631 3.40 -13.39 -19.84
CA ALA A 631 2.66 -14.62 -19.66
C ALA A 631 1.28 -14.54 -20.37
N LEU A 632 0.27 -15.28 -19.88
CA LEU A 632 -1.03 -15.38 -20.52
C LEU A 632 -1.80 -14.05 -20.51
N VAL A 633 -2.29 -13.62 -21.67
CA VAL A 633 -3.20 -12.48 -21.86
C VAL A 633 -4.51 -12.98 -22.47
N THR A 634 -5.65 -12.58 -21.92
CA THR A 634 -6.97 -12.89 -22.47
C THR A 634 -7.84 -11.65 -22.48
N THR A 635 -8.41 -11.30 -23.62
CA THR A 635 -9.31 -10.14 -23.74
C THR A 635 -10.63 -10.53 -24.39
N THR A 636 -11.71 -9.95 -23.86
CA THR A 636 -13.07 -10.19 -24.34
C THR A 636 -13.78 -8.86 -24.48
N GLY A 637 -14.56 -8.70 -25.56
CA GLY A 637 -15.25 -7.46 -25.90
C GLY A 637 -14.73 -6.80 -27.18
N THR A 638 -15.60 -6.03 -27.84
CA THR A 638 -15.29 -5.40 -29.12
C THR A 638 -14.12 -4.42 -28.99
N ASN A 639 -13.23 -4.38 -29.98
CA ASN A 639 -12.05 -3.50 -30.02
C ASN A 639 -11.05 -3.71 -28.87
N SER A 640 -11.11 -4.85 -28.16
CA SER A 640 -10.23 -5.16 -27.01
C SER A 640 -9.07 -6.06 -27.43
N ARG A 641 -7.93 -5.46 -27.78
CA ARG A 641 -6.73 -6.18 -28.27
C ARG A 641 -5.94 -6.78 -27.11
N GLY A 642 -5.18 -7.84 -27.39
CA GLY A 642 -4.38 -8.52 -26.37
C GLY A 642 -3.19 -7.66 -25.93
N ILE A 643 -2.23 -7.46 -26.84
CA ILE A 643 -1.04 -6.66 -26.62
C ILE A 643 -0.91 -5.61 -27.72
N VAL A 644 -0.71 -4.35 -27.35
CA VAL A 644 -0.47 -3.23 -28.24
C VAL A 644 0.83 -2.54 -27.83
N ALA A 645 1.79 -2.46 -28.75
CA ALA A 645 3.10 -1.83 -28.54
C ALA A 645 3.41 -0.85 -29.67
N ASN A 646 3.36 0.44 -29.39
CA ASN A 646 3.63 1.52 -30.35
C ASN A 646 4.89 2.30 -29.95
N GLY A 647 6.02 1.98 -30.57
CA GLY A 647 7.32 2.59 -30.30
C GLY A 647 7.77 3.57 -31.38
N GLY A 648 8.55 4.58 -31.00
CA GLY A 648 9.33 5.38 -31.93
C GLY A 648 10.66 4.69 -32.29
N GLY A 649 11.27 4.01 -31.31
CA GLY A 649 12.44 3.14 -31.50
C GLY A 649 12.07 1.68 -31.69
N ALA A 650 13.05 0.79 -31.52
CA ALA A 650 12.85 -0.65 -31.65
C ALA A 650 11.78 -1.20 -30.68
N VAL A 651 10.96 -2.14 -31.15
CA VAL A 651 9.91 -2.80 -30.38
C VAL A 651 10.18 -4.30 -30.32
N THR A 652 10.14 -4.87 -29.12
CA THR A 652 10.23 -6.31 -28.89
C THR A 652 9.06 -6.79 -28.04
N VAL A 653 8.39 -7.86 -28.47
CA VAL A 653 7.27 -8.50 -27.76
C VAL A 653 7.52 -9.99 -27.68
N ALA A 654 7.63 -10.53 -26.48
CA ALA A 654 7.65 -11.96 -26.20
C ALA A 654 6.35 -12.34 -25.47
N SER A 655 5.55 -13.24 -26.06
CA SER A 655 4.28 -13.69 -25.47
C SER A 655 4.24 -15.21 -25.31
N ASN A 656 3.83 -15.68 -24.13
CA ASN A 656 3.56 -17.09 -23.85
C ASN A 656 2.08 -17.48 -24.05
N GLY A 657 1.29 -16.60 -24.64
CA GLY A 657 -0.10 -16.84 -24.99
C GLY A 657 -0.93 -15.56 -24.93
N THR A 658 -1.67 -15.29 -26.00
CA THR A 658 -2.52 -14.10 -26.11
C THR A 658 -3.77 -14.45 -26.90
N THR A 659 -4.93 -14.39 -26.25
CA THR A 659 -6.21 -14.76 -26.87
C THR A 659 -7.19 -13.60 -26.82
N THR A 660 -7.75 -13.25 -27.97
CA THR A 660 -8.77 -12.21 -28.11
C THR A 660 -10.02 -12.80 -28.75
N SER A 661 -11.17 -12.68 -28.08
CA SER A 661 -12.44 -13.25 -28.56
C SER A 661 -13.43 -12.21 -29.10
N GLY A 662 -13.20 -10.94 -28.84
CA GLY A 662 -14.07 -9.86 -29.30
C GLY A 662 -13.90 -9.50 -30.77
N ALA A 663 -14.95 -8.92 -31.37
CA ALA A 663 -14.86 -8.38 -32.72
C ALA A 663 -13.86 -7.22 -32.80
N ASN A 664 -13.23 -7.03 -33.97
CA ASN A 664 -12.27 -5.96 -34.24
C ASN A 664 -11.06 -5.96 -33.28
N ALA A 665 -10.64 -7.14 -32.80
CA ALA A 665 -9.53 -7.26 -31.85
C ALA A 665 -8.44 -8.22 -32.34
N ALA A 666 -7.28 -7.69 -32.73
CA ALA A 666 -6.08 -8.49 -32.99
C ALA A 666 -5.44 -8.98 -31.67
N ALA A 667 -4.72 -10.10 -31.73
CA ALA A 667 -4.07 -10.63 -30.53
C ALA A 667 -2.87 -9.77 -30.14
N ILE A 668 -1.98 -9.49 -31.10
CA ILE A 668 -0.78 -8.68 -30.88
C ILE A 668 -0.66 -7.65 -32.00
N VAL A 669 -0.40 -6.40 -31.62
CA VAL A 669 -0.09 -5.29 -32.54
C VAL A 669 1.22 -4.66 -32.09
N ALA A 670 2.25 -4.73 -32.92
CA ALA A 670 3.59 -4.19 -32.63
C ALA A 670 4.06 -3.29 -33.77
N ASN A 671 4.24 -2.00 -33.46
CA ASN A 671 4.56 -0.96 -34.44
C ASN A 671 5.80 -0.17 -34.01
N SER A 672 6.71 0.07 -34.95
CA SER A 672 7.85 0.97 -34.78
C SER A 672 7.93 1.97 -35.91
N THR A 673 7.98 3.27 -35.59
CA THR A 673 8.04 4.33 -36.62
C THR A 673 9.45 4.63 -37.13
N ALA A 674 10.51 4.25 -36.40
CA ALA A 674 11.90 4.43 -36.85
C ALA A 674 12.83 3.23 -36.62
N GLY A 675 12.37 2.19 -35.91
CA GLY A 675 13.18 1.02 -35.53
C GLY A 675 12.71 -0.30 -36.15
N SER A 676 13.30 -1.39 -35.65
CA SER A 676 12.90 -2.76 -35.98
C SER A 676 11.77 -3.23 -35.06
N VAL A 677 11.02 -4.25 -35.50
CA VAL A 677 10.04 -4.93 -34.66
C VAL A 677 10.35 -6.42 -34.59
N GLY A 678 10.42 -6.96 -33.37
CA GLY A 678 10.57 -8.40 -33.14
C GLY A 678 9.43 -8.95 -32.27
N VAL A 679 8.72 -9.96 -32.76
CA VAL A 679 7.67 -10.67 -32.02
C VAL A 679 8.06 -12.13 -31.87
N THR A 680 8.15 -12.60 -30.64
CA THR A 680 8.45 -14.00 -30.29
C THR A 680 7.27 -14.61 -29.56
N LEU A 681 6.79 -15.75 -30.04
CA LEU A 681 5.56 -16.38 -29.58
C LEU A 681 5.84 -17.80 -29.07
N ALA A 682 5.21 -18.12 -27.96
CA ALA A 682 5.01 -19.45 -27.44
C ALA A 682 3.54 -19.60 -27.02
N GLY A 683 3.10 -20.85 -26.81
CA GLY A 683 1.71 -21.13 -26.44
C GLY A 683 0.69 -20.73 -27.50
N THR A 684 -0.53 -20.42 -27.07
CA THR A 684 -1.66 -20.13 -27.98
C THR A 684 -1.83 -18.63 -28.18
N ASN A 685 -1.65 -18.16 -29.41
CA ASN A 685 -1.78 -16.76 -29.82
C ASN A 685 -2.89 -16.65 -30.86
N THR A 686 -4.06 -16.19 -30.44
CA THR A 686 -5.29 -16.28 -31.22
C THR A 686 -6.11 -15.00 -31.22
N SER A 687 -6.61 -14.63 -32.39
CA SER A 687 -7.64 -13.62 -32.57
C SER A 687 -8.84 -14.23 -33.28
N ALA A 688 -10.03 -14.05 -32.72
CA ALA A 688 -11.25 -14.64 -33.27
C ALA A 688 -11.69 -14.02 -34.60
N THR A 689 -11.48 -12.71 -34.81
CA THR A 689 -12.04 -12.00 -35.98
C THR A 689 -10.99 -11.31 -36.85
N LEU A 690 -9.95 -10.72 -36.25
CA LEU A 690 -8.88 -10.03 -36.97
C LEU A 690 -7.64 -10.91 -37.08
N ASP A 691 -6.55 -10.30 -37.49
CA ASP A 691 -5.25 -10.93 -37.58
C ASP A 691 -4.75 -11.39 -36.21
N GLY A 692 -4.05 -12.52 -36.17
CA GLY A 692 -3.40 -13.01 -34.95
C GLY A 692 -2.33 -12.01 -34.50
N VAL A 693 -1.41 -11.67 -35.39
CA VAL A 693 -0.29 -10.76 -35.12
C VAL A 693 -0.17 -9.72 -36.24
N ASN A 694 -0.07 -8.46 -35.85
CA ASN A 694 0.25 -7.34 -36.74
C ASN A 694 1.61 -6.76 -36.37
N VAL A 695 2.52 -6.73 -37.35
CA VAL A 695 3.86 -6.15 -37.22
C VAL A 695 4.04 -5.06 -38.27
N ALA A 696 4.41 -3.86 -37.83
CA ALA A 696 4.82 -2.79 -38.73
C ALA A 696 6.16 -2.20 -38.27
N ALA A 697 7.21 -2.39 -39.07
CA ALA A 697 8.56 -1.93 -38.77
C ALA A 697 9.07 -0.96 -39.84
N ALA A 698 9.70 0.14 -39.41
CA ALA A 698 10.39 1.04 -40.33
C ALA A 698 11.63 0.39 -40.98
N THR A 699 12.25 -0.57 -40.29
CA THR A 699 13.44 -1.30 -40.77
C THR A 699 13.15 -2.78 -40.97
N THR A 700 13.56 -3.65 -40.05
CA THR A 700 13.37 -5.10 -40.13
C THR A 700 12.19 -5.55 -39.26
N ALA A 701 11.46 -6.55 -39.75
CA ALA A 701 10.38 -7.20 -39.03
C ALA A 701 10.69 -8.68 -38.79
N ASN A 702 10.69 -9.11 -37.54
CA ASN A 702 10.95 -10.49 -37.16
C ASN A 702 9.74 -11.10 -36.46
N LEU A 703 9.26 -12.25 -36.95
CA LEU A 703 8.25 -13.07 -36.28
C LEU A 703 8.84 -14.46 -36.01
N ALA A 704 8.88 -14.85 -34.73
CA ALA A 704 9.32 -16.17 -34.31
C ALA A 704 8.19 -16.89 -33.58
N VAL A 705 7.73 -18.02 -34.10
CA VAL A 705 6.79 -18.93 -33.43
C VAL A 705 7.59 -20.13 -32.94
N ASN A 706 8.11 -20.04 -31.72
CA ASN A 706 9.02 -21.05 -31.16
C ASN A 706 8.29 -22.36 -30.82
N SER A 707 7.03 -22.26 -30.39
CA SER A 707 6.14 -23.38 -30.10
C SER A 707 4.69 -22.92 -30.06
N GLY A 708 3.74 -23.85 -30.00
CA GLY A 708 2.32 -23.53 -29.89
C GLY A 708 1.69 -23.12 -31.23
N SER A 709 0.73 -22.20 -31.20
CA SER A 709 -0.06 -21.84 -32.38
C SER A 709 -0.27 -20.34 -32.51
N LEU A 710 -0.16 -19.83 -33.72
CA LEU A 710 -0.59 -18.51 -34.15
C LEU A 710 -1.80 -18.66 -35.09
N SER A 711 -2.94 -18.08 -34.72
CA SER A 711 -4.13 -18.08 -35.59
C SER A 711 -4.88 -16.75 -35.54
N GLY A 712 -5.29 -16.25 -36.71
CA GLY A 712 -6.22 -15.13 -36.81
C GLY A 712 -7.46 -15.49 -37.61
N GLY A 713 -8.60 -14.89 -37.24
CA GLY A 713 -9.85 -14.99 -38.00
C GLY A 713 -9.73 -14.43 -39.42
N ASN A 714 -8.86 -13.42 -39.63
CA ASN A 714 -8.46 -12.95 -40.95
C ASN A 714 -7.07 -13.52 -41.33
N ASN A 715 -5.96 -12.86 -40.99
CA ASN A 715 -4.62 -13.40 -41.28
C ASN A 715 -3.98 -14.03 -40.04
N GLY A 716 -3.13 -15.05 -40.21
CA GLY A 716 -2.28 -15.53 -39.12
C GLY A 716 -1.34 -14.42 -38.62
N ALA A 717 -0.57 -13.87 -39.56
CA ALA A 717 0.16 -12.61 -39.35
C ALA A 717 0.06 -11.68 -40.56
N THR A 718 0.00 -10.38 -40.28
CA THR A 718 0.25 -9.30 -41.24
C THR A 718 1.57 -8.61 -40.85
N ILE A 719 2.53 -8.56 -41.77
CA ILE A 719 3.89 -8.05 -41.52
C ILE A 719 4.25 -7.00 -42.58
N ILE A 720 4.65 -5.82 -42.13
CA ILE A 720 5.10 -4.72 -42.97
C ILE A 720 6.50 -4.32 -42.50
N SER A 721 7.47 -4.26 -43.42
CA SER A 721 8.87 -3.92 -43.12
C SER A 721 9.46 -2.96 -44.14
N GLY A 722 10.40 -2.09 -43.74
CA GLY A 722 11.09 -1.21 -44.69
C GLY A 722 12.25 -1.88 -45.44
N THR A 723 12.95 -2.83 -44.81
CA THR A 723 14.21 -3.39 -45.32
C THR A 723 14.22 -4.91 -45.45
N GLY A 724 13.39 -5.63 -44.69
CA GLY A 724 13.31 -7.08 -44.76
C GLY A 724 12.49 -7.70 -43.64
N THR A 725 11.97 -8.90 -43.92
CA THR A 725 11.14 -9.69 -43.00
C THR A 725 11.78 -11.05 -42.76
N THR A 726 11.88 -11.48 -41.50
CA THR A 726 12.25 -12.86 -41.14
C THR A 726 11.10 -13.51 -40.38
N VAL A 727 10.63 -14.67 -40.87
CA VAL A 727 9.68 -15.52 -40.16
C VAL A 727 10.33 -16.85 -39.83
N THR A 728 10.34 -17.23 -38.56
CA THR A 728 10.77 -18.56 -38.11
C THR A 728 9.59 -19.26 -37.45
N ASN A 729 9.24 -20.45 -37.93
CA ASN A 729 8.11 -21.22 -37.41
C ASN A 729 8.55 -22.62 -37.00
N ALA A 730 8.37 -22.94 -35.72
CA ALA A 730 8.44 -24.28 -35.15
C ALA A 730 7.10 -24.74 -34.56
N GLY A 731 6.08 -23.86 -34.54
CA GLY A 731 4.72 -24.17 -34.13
C GLY A 731 3.76 -24.29 -35.32
N THR A 732 2.50 -23.91 -35.12
CA THR A 732 1.49 -23.86 -36.19
C THR A 732 1.12 -22.41 -36.50
N ILE A 733 1.13 -22.03 -37.78
CA ILE A 733 0.60 -20.74 -38.25
C ILE A 733 -0.60 -21.00 -39.16
N SER A 734 -1.73 -20.37 -38.86
CA SER A 734 -2.95 -20.43 -39.68
C SER A 734 -3.67 -19.09 -39.73
N GLY A 735 -4.47 -18.87 -40.78
CA GLY A 735 -5.37 -17.72 -40.88
C GLY A 735 -6.63 -18.08 -41.67
N GLY A 736 -7.72 -17.37 -41.44
CA GLY A 736 -8.94 -17.51 -42.25
C GLY A 736 -8.78 -17.07 -43.71
N ASN A 737 -7.81 -16.19 -43.98
CA ASN A 737 -7.47 -15.64 -45.29
C ASN A 737 -6.03 -16.02 -45.69
N TYR A 738 -5.01 -15.35 -45.14
CA TYR A 738 -3.61 -15.72 -45.31
C TYR A 738 -3.03 -16.29 -44.01
N ALA A 739 -2.21 -17.33 -44.09
CA ALA A 739 -1.37 -17.72 -42.97
C ALA A 739 -0.33 -16.63 -42.67
N LEU A 740 0.27 -16.05 -43.72
CA LEU A 740 1.20 -14.94 -43.67
C LEU A 740 0.89 -13.95 -44.81
N SER A 741 0.75 -12.67 -44.47
CA SER A 741 0.66 -11.56 -45.41
C SER A 741 1.83 -10.62 -45.16
N ILE A 742 2.77 -10.55 -46.09
CA ILE A 742 4.05 -9.82 -45.94
C ILE A 742 4.17 -8.77 -47.04
N SER A 743 4.60 -7.56 -46.67
CA SER A 743 4.86 -6.47 -47.63
C SER A 743 6.09 -5.65 -47.24
N GLY A 744 6.65 -4.93 -48.22
CA GLY A 744 7.81 -4.07 -48.05
C GLY A 744 9.12 -4.72 -48.49
N GLY A 745 10.10 -4.89 -47.60
CA GLY A 745 11.38 -5.56 -47.92
C GLY A 745 11.28 -7.09 -48.02
N ALA A 746 12.32 -7.72 -48.60
CA ALA A 746 12.36 -9.16 -48.90
C ALA A 746 12.05 -10.05 -47.67
N ALA A 747 11.28 -11.12 -47.89
CA ALA A 747 10.82 -12.08 -46.92
C ALA A 747 11.68 -13.34 -46.91
N THR A 748 12.19 -13.71 -45.74
CA THR A 748 12.84 -15.00 -45.48
C THR A 748 12.01 -15.79 -44.48
N ILE A 749 11.38 -16.87 -44.93
CA ILE A 749 10.52 -17.73 -44.13
C ILE A 749 11.21 -19.07 -43.91
N THR A 750 11.42 -19.47 -42.66
CA THR A 750 11.92 -20.79 -42.28
C THR A 750 10.84 -21.53 -41.50
N ASN A 751 10.29 -22.59 -42.09
CA ASN A 751 9.26 -23.42 -41.48
C ASN A 751 9.80 -24.80 -41.11
N SER A 752 9.86 -25.09 -39.82
CA SER A 752 10.10 -26.40 -39.23
C SER A 752 8.85 -27.00 -38.56
N GLY A 753 7.82 -26.18 -38.35
CA GLY A 753 6.51 -26.59 -37.83
C GLY A 753 5.47 -26.76 -38.95
N THR A 754 4.26 -26.25 -38.74
CA THR A 754 3.18 -26.26 -39.73
C THR A 754 2.78 -24.85 -40.14
N ILE A 755 2.77 -24.56 -41.44
CA ILE A 755 2.05 -23.41 -42.01
C ILE A 755 0.81 -23.97 -42.71
N SER A 756 -0.37 -23.47 -42.37
CA SER A 756 -1.63 -23.96 -42.93
C SER A 756 -2.46 -22.80 -43.50
N GLY A 757 -2.52 -22.72 -44.82
CA GLY A 757 -3.15 -21.62 -45.56
C GLY A 757 -2.24 -21.07 -46.65
N ARG A 758 -2.74 -20.08 -47.39
CA ARG A 758 -1.95 -19.38 -48.40
C ARG A 758 -1.04 -18.30 -47.80
N ILE A 759 0.02 -17.95 -48.52
CA ILE A 759 0.90 -16.82 -48.20
C ILE A 759 0.83 -15.75 -49.29
N LEU A 760 1.05 -14.50 -48.89
CA LEU A 760 1.27 -13.35 -49.77
C LEU A 760 2.63 -12.75 -49.40
N LEU A 761 3.54 -12.65 -50.37
CA LEU A 761 4.88 -12.12 -50.20
C LEU A 761 5.09 -10.82 -51.02
N THR A 762 6.33 -10.36 -51.11
CA THR A 762 6.70 -9.04 -51.59
C THR A 762 7.06 -9.04 -53.09
N GLY A 763 7.40 -7.88 -53.64
CA GLY A 763 7.93 -7.79 -55.01
C GLY A 763 9.46 -7.92 -55.08
N ASN A 764 10.11 -8.42 -54.02
CA ASN A 764 11.55 -8.62 -53.94
C ASN A 764 11.85 -10.12 -53.96
N ALA A 765 13.14 -10.49 -54.06
CA ALA A 765 13.55 -11.89 -53.99
C ALA A 765 13.24 -12.51 -52.61
N ASP A 766 12.16 -13.28 -52.56
CA ASP A 766 11.65 -13.91 -51.35
C ASP A 766 12.08 -15.39 -51.27
N THR A 767 12.29 -15.88 -50.05
CA THR A 767 12.73 -17.27 -49.82
C THR A 767 11.86 -17.94 -48.78
N VAL A 768 11.28 -19.08 -49.16
CA VAL A 768 10.55 -19.98 -48.25
C VAL A 768 11.32 -21.29 -48.14
N THR A 769 11.81 -21.60 -46.94
CA THR A 769 12.46 -22.88 -46.62
C THR A 769 11.53 -23.70 -45.74
N ASN A 770 10.97 -24.76 -46.30
CA ASN A 770 10.04 -25.66 -45.64
C ASN A 770 10.72 -26.99 -45.29
N ALA A 771 11.10 -27.17 -44.03
CA ALA A 771 11.54 -28.44 -43.44
C ALA A 771 10.41 -29.16 -42.67
N GLY A 772 9.36 -28.42 -42.29
CA GLY A 772 8.16 -28.96 -41.66
C GLY A 772 7.05 -29.26 -42.67
N THR A 773 5.82 -28.88 -42.35
CA THR A 773 4.65 -29.04 -43.22
C THR A 773 4.14 -27.67 -43.70
N PHE A 774 3.96 -27.52 -45.02
CA PHE A 774 3.22 -26.41 -45.62
C PHE A 774 1.94 -26.97 -46.25
N ASN A 775 0.78 -26.69 -45.65
CA ASN A 775 -0.53 -27.07 -46.20
C ASN A 775 -1.03 -25.96 -47.13
N ALA A 776 -0.82 -26.15 -48.42
CA ALA A 776 -1.31 -25.29 -49.48
C ALA A 776 -2.80 -25.58 -49.75
N ASN A 777 -3.66 -25.02 -48.88
CA ASN A 777 -5.13 -25.17 -48.99
C ASN A 777 -5.75 -24.17 -49.98
N ALA A 778 -4.98 -23.19 -50.45
CA ALA A 778 -5.38 -22.16 -51.41
C ALA A 778 -4.13 -21.65 -52.15
N SER A 779 -4.35 -20.93 -53.26
CA SER A 779 -3.26 -20.34 -54.05
C SER A 779 -2.46 -19.31 -53.25
N SER A 780 -1.14 -19.36 -53.34
CA SER A 780 -0.19 -18.42 -52.71
C SER A 780 0.41 -17.50 -53.75
N ASP A 781 0.81 -16.31 -53.31
CA ASP A 781 1.40 -15.29 -54.18
C ASP A 781 2.78 -14.90 -53.66
N PHE A 782 3.80 -15.18 -54.46
CA PHE A 782 5.20 -14.86 -54.18
C PHE A 782 5.56 -13.46 -54.68
N GLY A 783 4.72 -12.88 -55.55
CA GLY A 783 4.92 -11.53 -56.06
C GLY A 783 5.85 -11.49 -57.28
N ALA A 784 6.84 -10.62 -57.23
CA ALA A 784 7.82 -10.44 -58.28
C ALA A 784 9.21 -10.55 -57.66
N GLY A 785 10.24 -10.69 -58.49
CA GLY A 785 11.60 -10.84 -58.00
C GLY A 785 12.14 -12.21 -58.38
N ASN A 786 13.10 -12.70 -57.61
CA ASN A 786 13.64 -14.05 -57.79
C ASN A 786 13.24 -14.87 -56.57
N ASP A 787 12.05 -15.44 -56.63
CA ASP A 787 11.42 -16.15 -55.52
C ASP A 787 11.79 -17.64 -55.52
N VAL A 788 12.08 -18.15 -54.32
CA VAL A 788 12.56 -19.52 -54.12
C VAL A 788 11.75 -20.22 -53.04
N PHE A 789 11.19 -21.38 -53.39
CA PHE A 789 10.59 -22.32 -52.45
C PHE A 789 11.47 -23.56 -52.32
N ASN A 790 12.16 -23.71 -51.18
CA ASN A 790 12.96 -24.87 -50.84
C ASN A 790 12.15 -25.83 -49.97
N ASN A 791 11.72 -26.96 -50.53
CA ASN A 791 10.98 -27.97 -49.81
C ASN A 791 11.89 -29.14 -49.41
N SER A 792 12.11 -29.35 -48.12
CA SER A 792 12.77 -30.54 -47.57
C SER A 792 11.86 -31.37 -46.66
N GLY A 793 10.74 -30.78 -46.21
CA GLY A 793 9.67 -31.46 -45.50
C GLY A 793 8.51 -31.84 -46.44
N THR A 794 7.29 -31.50 -46.05
CA THR A 794 6.07 -31.80 -46.81
C THR A 794 5.40 -30.52 -47.30
N LEU A 795 5.21 -30.40 -48.61
CA LEU A 795 4.27 -29.48 -49.23
C LEU A 795 3.01 -30.28 -49.57
N ARG A 796 1.93 -30.08 -48.81
CA ARG A 796 0.67 -30.80 -48.99
C ARG A 796 -0.37 -29.90 -49.65
N VAL A 797 -0.93 -30.36 -50.74
CA VAL A 797 -1.85 -29.60 -51.60
C VAL A 797 -3.25 -30.11 -51.35
N LEU A 798 -4.18 -29.22 -50.95
CA LEU A 798 -5.59 -29.56 -50.77
C LEU A 798 -5.85 -30.84 -49.94
N GLY A 799 -4.98 -31.16 -48.97
CA GLY A 799 -4.96 -32.45 -48.28
C GLY A 799 -6.13 -32.74 -47.33
N GLN A 800 -7.11 -31.83 -47.24
CA GLN A 800 -8.39 -32.02 -46.54
C GLN A 800 -9.59 -31.67 -47.44
N SER A 801 -9.35 -31.42 -48.74
CA SER A 801 -10.42 -31.15 -49.70
C SER A 801 -11.18 -32.44 -50.00
N ALA A 802 -12.47 -32.32 -50.25
CA ALA A 802 -13.32 -33.41 -50.74
C ALA A 802 -13.65 -33.26 -52.24
N THR A 803 -13.17 -32.18 -52.87
CA THR A 803 -13.37 -31.88 -54.28
C THR A 803 -12.06 -31.47 -54.93
N ALA A 804 -11.84 -31.94 -56.16
CA ALA A 804 -10.69 -31.54 -56.97
C ALA A 804 -10.57 -30.02 -57.10
N GLY A 805 -9.37 -29.49 -56.98
CA GLY A 805 -9.10 -28.06 -57.09
C GLY A 805 -7.71 -27.74 -57.65
N THR A 806 -7.48 -26.46 -57.92
CA THR A 806 -6.16 -25.98 -58.38
C THR A 806 -5.57 -25.00 -57.37
N VAL A 807 -4.33 -25.26 -56.96
CA VAL A 807 -3.49 -24.36 -56.17
C VAL A 807 -2.41 -23.78 -57.07
N ASN A 808 -2.38 -22.46 -57.18
CA ASN A 808 -1.34 -21.74 -57.93
C ASN A 808 -0.35 -21.10 -56.96
N PHE A 809 0.95 -21.21 -57.25
CA PHE A 809 1.99 -20.39 -56.61
C PHE A 809 2.40 -19.28 -57.57
N THR A 810 1.59 -18.22 -57.63
CA THR A 810 1.84 -17.10 -58.55
C THR A 810 3.15 -16.41 -58.21
N GLY A 811 3.87 -15.92 -59.22
CA GLY A 811 5.15 -15.25 -59.02
C GLY A 811 6.34 -16.14 -58.65
N LEU A 812 6.17 -17.46 -58.43
CA LEU A 812 7.29 -18.30 -58.01
C LEU A 812 8.23 -18.69 -59.16
N GLU A 813 9.49 -18.24 -59.14
CA GLU A 813 10.51 -18.59 -60.15
C GLU A 813 11.10 -19.99 -59.98
N THR A 814 11.33 -20.43 -58.74
CA THR A 814 12.02 -21.72 -58.49
C THR A 814 11.42 -22.49 -57.31
N LEU A 815 11.00 -23.74 -57.56
CA LEU A 815 10.75 -24.72 -56.51
C LEU A 815 11.86 -25.79 -56.49
N ASN A 816 12.63 -25.82 -55.41
CA ASN A 816 13.62 -26.88 -55.15
C ASN A 816 13.00 -27.92 -54.22
N ASN A 817 12.72 -29.11 -54.74
CA ASN A 817 12.18 -30.21 -53.95
C ASN A 817 13.28 -31.18 -53.54
N ASN A 818 13.38 -31.42 -52.23
CA ASN A 818 14.19 -32.43 -51.57
C ASN A 818 13.35 -33.27 -50.58
N GLY A 819 12.05 -32.98 -50.46
CA GLY A 819 11.10 -33.69 -49.62
C GLY A 819 9.89 -34.15 -50.41
N LEU A 820 8.72 -34.16 -49.76
CA LEU A 820 7.46 -34.60 -50.35
C LEU A 820 6.63 -33.42 -50.84
N VAL A 821 6.20 -33.48 -52.09
CA VAL A 821 5.04 -32.75 -52.60
C VAL A 821 3.88 -33.74 -52.65
N ASP A 822 2.83 -33.54 -51.86
CA ASP A 822 1.72 -34.49 -51.70
C ASP A 822 0.40 -33.89 -52.18
N LEU A 823 -0.17 -34.46 -53.24
CA LEU A 823 -1.50 -34.13 -53.73
C LEU A 823 -2.55 -35.17 -53.29
N ARG A 824 -2.13 -36.26 -52.64
CA ARG A 824 -3.04 -37.36 -52.26
C ARG A 824 -4.01 -36.91 -51.17
N ASN A 825 -5.30 -36.99 -51.46
CA ASN A 825 -6.38 -36.64 -50.53
C ASN A 825 -7.59 -37.58 -50.64
N GLY A 826 -7.49 -38.64 -51.46
CA GLY A 826 -8.53 -39.65 -51.65
C GLY A 826 -9.46 -39.35 -52.84
N HIS A 827 -9.16 -38.37 -53.68
CA HIS A 827 -9.82 -38.15 -54.97
C HIS A 827 -8.84 -37.66 -56.04
N VAL A 828 -9.19 -37.84 -57.31
CA VAL A 828 -8.35 -37.40 -58.43
C VAL A 828 -8.73 -36.02 -58.95
N GLY A 829 -7.76 -35.34 -59.55
CA GLY A 829 -7.95 -34.13 -60.35
C GLY A 829 -7.42 -32.85 -59.69
N ASP A 830 -6.72 -32.97 -58.57
CA ASP A 830 -6.06 -31.82 -57.96
C ASP A 830 -4.86 -31.36 -58.78
N VAL A 831 -4.62 -30.05 -58.80
CA VAL A 831 -3.51 -29.47 -59.55
C VAL A 831 -2.70 -28.54 -58.68
N LEU A 832 -1.39 -28.78 -58.59
CA LEU A 832 -0.42 -27.77 -58.15
C LEU A 832 0.20 -27.11 -59.38
N ALA A 833 -0.04 -25.82 -59.58
CA ALA A 833 0.49 -25.06 -60.70
C ALA A 833 1.58 -24.08 -60.26
N LEU A 834 2.76 -24.19 -60.88
CA LEU A 834 3.93 -23.36 -60.64
C LEU A 834 4.29 -22.61 -61.94
N PRO A 835 4.51 -21.30 -61.93
CA PRO A 835 4.87 -20.55 -63.14
C PRO A 835 6.34 -20.74 -63.53
N GLY A 836 7.22 -20.95 -62.56
CA GLY A 836 8.66 -21.11 -62.76
C GLY A 836 9.15 -22.55 -62.92
N SER A 837 10.44 -22.73 -62.64
CA SER A 837 11.17 -23.99 -62.76
C SER A 837 10.99 -24.90 -61.54
N TYR A 838 11.15 -26.21 -61.76
CA TYR A 838 11.12 -27.23 -60.72
C TYR A 838 12.42 -28.04 -60.76
N SER A 839 13.04 -28.26 -59.59
CA SER A 839 14.27 -29.04 -59.45
C SER A 839 14.12 -30.08 -58.35
N GLY A 840 14.25 -31.37 -58.70
CA GLY A 840 14.25 -32.48 -57.75
C GLY A 840 15.66 -32.93 -57.36
N SER A 841 15.93 -33.14 -56.06
CA SER A 841 17.27 -33.49 -55.58
C SER A 841 17.71 -34.95 -55.80
N GLY A 842 16.82 -35.82 -56.25
CA GLY A 842 16.98 -37.29 -56.24
C GLY A 842 16.42 -37.97 -54.98
N ALA A 843 16.27 -37.25 -53.87
CA ALA A 843 15.51 -37.70 -52.69
C ALA A 843 14.05 -37.16 -52.69
N ALA A 844 13.74 -36.30 -53.66
CA ALA A 844 12.44 -35.68 -53.86
C ALA A 844 11.35 -36.71 -54.18
N THR A 845 10.17 -36.56 -53.57
CA THR A 845 8.98 -37.38 -53.87
C THR A 845 7.78 -36.53 -54.27
N LEU A 846 6.96 -37.05 -55.18
CA LEU A 846 5.66 -36.50 -55.60
C LEU A 846 4.57 -37.56 -55.38
N GLY A 847 3.63 -37.31 -54.47
CA GLY A 847 2.45 -38.16 -54.25
C GLY A 847 1.26 -37.70 -55.08
N VAL A 848 0.64 -38.59 -55.85
CA VAL A 848 -0.55 -38.30 -56.67
C VAL A 848 -1.59 -39.41 -56.56
N ASP A 849 -2.87 -39.05 -56.47
CA ASP A 849 -3.97 -39.98 -56.64
C ASP A 849 -4.30 -40.12 -58.13
N VAL A 850 -4.55 -41.35 -58.57
CA VAL A 850 -4.75 -41.68 -59.98
C VAL A 850 -5.92 -42.64 -60.15
N LEU A 851 -6.75 -42.39 -61.16
CA LEU A 851 -7.84 -43.25 -61.58
C LEU A 851 -7.51 -43.80 -62.98
N LEU A 852 -6.90 -44.98 -62.99
CA LEU A 852 -6.50 -45.69 -64.21
C LEU A 852 -7.68 -46.50 -64.78
N GLY A 853 -7.82 -46.54 -66.10
CA GLY A 853 -8.77 -47.44 -66.80
C GLY A 853 -9.87 -46.78 -67.65
N THR A 854 -9.86 -45.45 -67.81
CA THR A 854 -10.68 -44.73 -68.81
C THR A 854 -9.79 -44.22 -69.95
N ALA A 855 -10.35 -43.98 -71.15
CA ALA A 855 -9.59 -43.55 -72.33
C ALA A 855 -8.79 -42.23 -72.15
N THR A 856 -9.06 -41.46 -71.09
CA THR A 856 -8.42 -40.18 -70.76
C THR A 856 -8.02 -40.09 -69.28
N GLY A 857 -7.68 -41.22 -68.63
CA GLY A 857 -7.59 -41.40 -67.17
C GLY A 857 -7.22 -40.16 -66.35
N THR A 858 -7.98 -39.89 -65.29
CA THR A 858 -7.86 -38.68 -64.46
C THR A 858 -6.88 -38.92 -63.31
N ALA A 859 -6.05 -37.93 -63.04
CA ALA A 859 -5.04 -37.95 -61.99
C ALA A 859 -4.90 -36.58 -61.36
N ASP A 860 -4.29 -36.53 -60.19
CA ASP A 860 -3.68 -35.30 -59.69
C ASP A 860 -2.46 -34.92 -60.53
N GLN A 861 -2.20 -33.62 -60.62
CA GLN A 861 -1.20 -33.08 -61.54
C GLN A 861 -0.29 -32.05 -60.87
N LEU A 862 1.01 -32.16 -61.16
CA LEU A 862 1.94 -31.06 -61.02
C LEU A 862 2.06 -30.35 -62.39
N ARG A 863 1.79 -29.06 -62.46
CA ARG A 863 1.89 -28.25 -63.69
C ARG A 863 2.94 -27.17 -63.55
N LEU A 864 3.85 -27.10 -64.50
CA LEU A 864 5.01 -26.21 -64.48
C LEU A 864 5.01 -25.31 -65.72
N GLY A 865 5.20 -24.00 -65.52
CA GLY A 865 5.45 -23.06 -66.60
C GLY A 865 6.92 -23.10 -67.08
N GLY A 866 7.86 -23.47 -66.21
CA GLY A 866 9.28 -23.65 -66.52
C GLY A 866 9.73 -25.11 -66.66
N ALA A 867 11.04 -25.30 -66.88
CA ALA A 867 11.64 -26.63 -67.03
C ALA A 867 11.63 -27.44 -65.72
N ALA A 868 11.39 -28.74 -65.84
CA ALA A 868 11.64 -29.72 -64.79
C ALA A 868 13.05 -30.31 -64.92
N SER A 869 13.83 -30.27 -63.85
CA SER A 869 15.22 -30.75 -63.80
C SER A 869 15.47 -31.61 -62.55
N GLY A 870 16.67 -32.22 -62.48
CA GLY A 870 17.02 -33.11 -61.38
C GLY A 870 16.30 -34.46 -61.47
N SER A 871 15.87 -35.02 -60.34
CA SER A 871 15.10 -36.28 -60.26
C SER A 871 14.13 -36.29 -59.08
N THR A 872 12.90 -36.69 -59.33
CA THR A 872 11.81 -36.87 -58.34
C THR A 872 11.15 -38.24 -58.54
N VAL A 873 10.92 -38.95 -57.44
CA VAL A 873 10.18 -40.22 -57.42
C VAL A 873 8.68 -39.92 -57.28
N VAL A 874 7.87 -40.45 -58.19
CA VAL A 874 6.41 -40.29 -58.19
C VAL A 874 5.79 -41.53 -57.54
N SER A 875 5.08 -41.32 -56.44
CA SER A 875 4.30 -42.34 -55.74
C SER A 875 2.83 -42.18 -56.11
N ILE A 876 2.22 -43.26 -56.58
CA ILE A 876 0.84 -43.28 -57.08
C ILE A 876 -0.07 -44.01 -56.08
N THR A 877 -1.19 -43.38 -55.71
CA THR A 877 -2.33 -44.09 -55.11
C THR A 877 -3.37 -44.37 -56.20
N ALA A 878 -3.63 -45.64 -56.50
CA ALA A 878 -4.72 -45.99 -57.40
C ALA A 878 -6.06 -45.99 -56.65
N LEU A 879 -7.04 -45.23 -57.13
CA LEU A 879 -8.38 -45.12 -56.51
C LEU A 879 -9.44 -46.04 -57.15
N ASN A 880 -9.07 -46.87 -58.13
CA ASN A 880 -9.99 -47.84 -58.73
C ASN A 880 -10.16 -49.09 -57.84
N THR A 881 -11.34 -49.72 -57.91
CA THR A 881 -11.64 -50.98 -57.21
C THR A 881 -11.54 -52.21 -58.11
N THR A 882 -11.18 -52.04 -59.38
CA THR A 882 -11.08 -53.11 -60.40
C THR A 882 -9.63 -53.38 -60.80
N PRO A 883 -9.22 -54.65 -61.00
CA PRO A 883 -7.84 -54.99 -61.34
C PRO A 883 -7.36 -54.35 -62.64
N ALA A 884 -6.13 -53.83 -62.60
CA ALA A 884 -5.32 -53.22 -63.66
C ALA A 884 -5.80 -53.46 -65.12
N MET A 885 -6.28 -52.40 -65.76
CA MET A 885 -6.47 -52.36 -67.22
C MET A 885 -5.34 -51.61 -67.90
N LEU A 886 -5.01 -52.03 -69.13
CA LEU A 886 -4.09 -51.35 -70.05
C LEU A 886 -4.61 -49.94 -70.36
N SER A 887 -4.10 -48.95 -69.63
CA SER A 887 -4.30 -47.52 -69.93
C SER A 887 -3.49 -47.18 -71.17
N THR A 888 -4.08 -46.54 -72.17
CA THR A 888 -3.33 -46.07 -73.36
C THR A 888 -2.38 -44.93 -72.99
N SER A 889 -1.15 -45.01 -73.48
CA SER A 889 0.03 -44.17 -73.20
C SER A 889 -0.10 -42.64 -73.40
N THR A 890 -1.28 -42.14 -73.80
CA THR A 890 -1.52 -40.74 -74.17
C THR A 890 -2.59 -40.03 -73.32
N GLY A 891 -3.21 -40.72 -72.36
CA GLY A 891 -4.42 -40.19 -71.67
C GLY A 891 -4.20 -39.51 -70.31
N THR A 892 -3.32 -40.03 -69.46
CA THR A 892 -3.22 -39.61 -68.05
C THR A 892 -1.95 -38.81 -67.80
N VAL A 893 -2.08 -37.50 -67.57
CA VAL A 893 -0.94 -36.62 -67.26
C VAL A 893 -0.76 -36.55 -65.75
N LEU A 894 0.44 -36.86 -65.24
CA LEU A 894 0.82 -36.69 -63.82
C LEU A 894 1.63 -35.42 -63.62
N VAL A 895 2.48 -35.10 -64.59
CA VAL A 895 3.21 -33.83 -64.62
C VAL A 895 3.12 -33.21 -66.00
N GLN A 896 2.67 -31.97 -66.07
CA GLN A 896 2.76 -31.14 -67.26
C GLN A 896 3.94 -30.18 -67.08
N ALA A 897 5.06 -30.42 -67.75
CA ALA A 897 6.25 -29.60 -67.60
C ALA A 897 6.38 -28.52 -68.69
N GLY A 898 7.28 -27.56 -68.49
CA GLY A 898 7.65 -26.56 -69.49
C GLY A 898 8.69 -27.06 -70.50
N ALA A 899 8.97 -26.24 -71.51
CA ALA A 899 10.03 -26.50 -72.49
C ALA A 899 11.40 -26.67 -71.81
N ALA A 900 12.29 -27.46 -72.42
CA ALA A 900 13.63 -27.81 -71.89
C ALA A 900 13.64 -28.66 -70.60
N SER A 901 12.57 -29.40 -70.31
CA SER A 901 12.54 -30.37 -69.22
C SER A 901 13.37 -31.63 -69.50
N ASN A 902 13.98 -32.20 -68.46
CA ASN A 902 14.76 -33.44 -68.57
C ASN A 902 13.83 -34.67 -68.57
N ALA A 903 14.02 -35.61 -69.50
CA ALA A 903 13.21 -36.83 -69.56
C ALA A 903 13.30 -37.69 -68.28
N GLY A 904 14.41 -37.60 -67.53
CA GLY A 904 14.62 -38.28 -66.25
C GLY A 904 14.19 -37.48 -65.01
N ALA A 905 13.53 -36.32 -65.18
CA ALA A 905 13.11 -35.48 -64.05
C ALA A 905 12.11 -36.17 -63.13
N PHE A 906 11.32 -37.10 -63.65
CA PHE A 906 10.36 -37.89 -62.87
C PHE A 906 10.54 -39.38 -63.17
N THR A 907 10.54 -40.19 -62.11
CA THR A 907 10.60 -41.66 -62.18
C THR A 907 9.50 -42.25 -61.31
N LEU A 908 9.03 -43.46 -61.62
CA LEU A 908 7.99 -44.11 -60.82
C LEU A 908 8.61 -44.74 -59.57
N ASP A 909 7.91 -44.66 -58.43
CA ASP A 909 8.27 -45.43 -57.24
C ASP A 909 8.30 -46.92 -57.55
N SER A 910 9.37 -47.60 -57.16
CA SER A 910 9.52 -49.06 -57.27
C SER A 910 8.33 -49.85 -56.73
N ALA A 911 7.64 -49.35 -55.71
CA ALA A 911 6.43 -49.98 -55.16
C ALA A 911 5.21 -49.88 -56.10
N ASN A 912 5.22 -48.91 -57.01
CA ASN A 912 4.17 -48.70 -58.02
C ASN A 912 4.52 -49.28 -59.40
N VAL A 913 5.74 -49.78 -59.60
CA VAL A 913 6.19 -50.38 -60.85
C VAL A 913 5.41 -51.65 -61.18
N ASP A 914 5.19 -52.54 -60.21
CA ASP A 914 4.46 -53.79 -60.43
C ASP A 914 3.02 -53.69 -59.92
N GLN A 915 2.05 -53.60 -60.83
CA GLN A 915 0.62 -53.59 -60.51
C GLN A 915 -0.05 -54.82 -61.13
N GLY A 916 -0.07 -55.91 -60.37
CA GLY A 916 -0.60 -57.20 -60.83
C GLY A 916 0.30 -57.82 -61.92
N LEU A 917 -0.21 -57.89 -63.16
CA LEU A 917 0.51 -58.44 -64.32
C LEU A 917 1.11 -57.36 -65.23
N ILE A 918 0.99 -56.08 -64.86
CA ILE A 918 1.43 -54.94 -65.67
C ILE A 918 2.58 -54.24 -64.96
N GLN A 919 3.68 -54.04 -65.69
CA GLN A 919 4.79 -53.21 -65.26
C GLN A 919 4.62 -51.79 -65.78
N TYR A 920 4.46 -50.84 -64.88
CA TYR A 920 4.33 -49.41 -65.17
C TYR A 920 5.68 -48.68 -65.03
N GLY A 921 5.86 -47.65 -65.84
CA GLY A 921 6.91 -46.64 -65.72
C GLY A 921 6.34 -45.26 -66.02
N ILE A 922 7.21 -44.24 -66.00
CA ILE A 922 6.85 -42.89 -66.46
C ILE A 922 7.52 -42.61 -67.80
N ILE A 923 6.75 -42.18 -68.79
CA ILE A 923 7.25 -41.74 -70.10
C ILE A 923 7.12 -40.22 -70.22
N TYR A 924 8.17 -39.60 -70.74
CA TYR A 924 8.20 -38.20 -71.13
C TYR A 924 7.89 -38.04 -72.61
N ASN A 925 6.86 -37.24 -72.94
CA ASN A 925 6.57 -36.86 -74.32
C ASN A 925 7.26 -35.52 -74.65
N PRO A 926 8.27 -35.48 -75.54
CA PRO A 926 9.01 -34.25 -75.83
C PRO A 926 8.22 -33.22 -76.67
N THR A 927 7.06 -33.58 -77.23
CA THR A 927 6.23 -32.65 -78.02
C THR A 927 5.19 -31.93 -77.17
N THR A 928 4.60 -32.62 -76.19
CA THR A 928 3.61 -32.06 -75.26
C THR A 928 4.22 -31.72 -73.89
N PHE A 929 5.47 -32.09 -73.65
CA PHE A 929 6.19 -31.95 -72.37
C PHE A 929 5.51 -32.62 -71.17
N ALA A 930 4.65 -33.62 -71.43
CA ALA A 930 3.90 -34.34 -70.42
C ALA A 930 4.66 -35.58 -69.92
N PHE A 931 4.55 -35.87 -68.62
CA PHE A 931 4.94 -37.11 -67.97
C PHE A 931 3.69 -37.91 -67.63
N SER A 932 3.61 -39.13 -68.16
CA SER A 932 2.45 -40.02 -68.06
C SER A 932 2.86 -41.41 -67.62
N PRO A 933 2.00 -42.14 -66.87
CA PRO A 933 2.25 -43.54 -66.59
C PRO A 933 2.04 -44.33 -67.89
N ASP A 934 2.99 -45.20 -68.22
CA ASP A 934 2.87 -46.10 -69.36
C ASP A 934 3.37 -47.50 -69.00
N TYR A 935 2.94 -48.49 -69.76
CA TYR A 935 3.40 -49.87 -69.67
C TYR A 935 4.37 -50.15 -70.81
N SER A 936 5.50 -50.80 -70.52
CA SER A 936 6.42 -51.16 -71.60
C SER A 936 5.81 -52.29 -72.45
N SER A 937 5.81 -52.12 -73.78
CA SER A 937 5.26 -53.07 -74.76
C SER A 937 5.98 -54.43 -74.81
N GLY A 938 7.03 -54.63 -73.99
CA GLY A 938 7.74 -55.90 -73.81
C GLY A 938 7.48 -56.62 -72.48
N ALA A 939 6.65 -56.09 -71.58
CA ALA A 939 6.48 -56.60 -70.21
C ALA A 939 5.09 -57.17 -69.91
N ILE A 940 4.42 -57.73 -70.92
CA ILE A 940 3.39 -58.75 -70.64
C ILE A 940 4.17 -60.05 -70.40
N ILE A 941 4.38 -60.38 -69.12
CA ILE A 941 5.11 -61.56 -68.57
C ILE A 941 6.57 -61.26 -68.16
N GLY A 942 6.75 -60.67 -66.98
CA GLY A 942 7.97 -60.82 -66.18
C GLY A 942 7.98 -62.19 -65.49
N GLY A 943 8.60 -63.17 -66.13
CA GLY A 943 8.80 -64.51 -65.56
C GLY A 943 9.80 -64.48 -64.40
N GLY A 944 9.29 -64.32 -63.18
CA GLY A 944 10.01 -64.57 -61.92
C GLY A 944 9.13 -65.40 -60.98
N ASP A 945 9.41 -66.70 -60.90
CA ASP A 945 8.97 -67.70 -59.91
C ASP A 945 7.48 -67.93 -59.60
N ARG A 946 6.52 -67.31 -60.31
CA ARG A 946 5.08 -67.67 -60.19
C ARG A 946 4.34 -68.02 -61.48
N GLY A 947 5.06 -68.13 -62.61
CA GLY A 947 4.49 -68.33 -63.94
C GLY A 947 3.99 -69.75 -64.30
N LEU A 948 4.02 -70.73 -63.39
CA LEU A 948 3.85 -72.14 -63.75
C LEU A 948 2.43 -72.72 -63.51
N SER A 949 1.37 -71.91 -63.55
CA SER A 949 0.01 -72.45 -63.39
C SER A 949 -1.06 -71.81 -64.27
N LEU A 950 -0.69 -71.00 -65.27
CA LEU A 950 -1.67 -70.28 -66.11
C LEU A 950 -2.07 -71.00 -67.40
N TRP A 951 -1.58 -72.21 -67.66
CA TRP A 951 -2.05 -73.03 -68.77
C TRP A 951 -2.40 -74.45 -68.30
N PHE A 952 -3.58 -74.91 -68.74
CA PHE A 952 -4.24 -76.22 -68.53
C PHE A 952 -5.24 -76.32 -67.38
N GLY A 953 -6.45 -75.82 -67.64
CA GLY A 953 -7.70 -76.36 -67.10
C GLY A 953 -8.55 -76.94 -68.24
N VAL A 954 -8.20 -78.14 -68.72
CA VAL A 954 -9.09 -78.99 -69.52
C VAL A 954 -9.10 -80.37 -68.87
N GLU A 955 -10.30 -80.91 -68.65
CA GLU A 955 -10.61 -82.21 -68.05
C GLU A 955 -9.66 -83.36 -68.43
N LYS A 956 -9.42 -84.28 -67.47
CA LYS A 956 -9.75 -85.71 -67.63
C LYS A 956 -9.44 -86.56 -66.39
N GLY A 957 -10.44 -87.32 -65.96
CA GLY A 957 -10.35 -88.79 -65.91
C GLY A 957 -9.43 -89.42 -64.86
N CYS A 958 -10.07 -89.91 -63.80
CA CYS A 958 -9.50 -90.94 -62.92
C CYS A 958 -9.36 -92.26 -63.71
N LEU A 959 -8.14 -92.77 -63.88
CA LEU A 959 -7.88 -94.18 -64.23
C LEU A 959 -6.74 -94.69 -63.35
N ARG A 960 -7.11 -95.45 -62.32
CA ARG A 960 -6.21 -96.35 -61.56
C ARG A 960 -5.84 -97.55 -62.44
N HIS A 961 -4.59 -98.00 -62.36
CA HIS A 961 -4.22 -99.42 -62.25
C HIS A 961 -2.71 -99.59 -61.92
N PRO A 962 -2.25 -100.74 -61.39
CA PRO A 962 -2.19 -101.08 -59.98
C PRO A 962 -0.74 -101.30 -59.47
N SER A 963 -0.63 -101.63 -58.18
CA SER A 963 0.53 -102.18 -57.45
C SER A 963 1.46 -101.18 -56.72
N ALA A 964 1.24 -101.12 -55.40
CA ALA A 964 2.25 -100.81 -54.38
C ALA A 964 3.40 -101.86 -54.41
N PRO A 965 4.53 -101.71 -53.69
CA PRO A 965 4.88 -100.80 -52.58
C PRO A 965 6.17 -99.98 -52.92
N ASP A 966 6.84 -99.17 -52.10
CA ASP A 966 7.14 -99.23 -50.68
C ASP A 966 7.92 -97.95 -50.28
N ARG A 967 7.75 -97.52 -49.02
CA ARG A 967 8.73 -96.86 -48.10
C ARG A 967 9.48 -95.56 -48.51
N LYS A 968 9.23 -94.47 -47.76
CA LYS A 968 10.03 -93.93 -46.60
C LYS A 968 11.33 -93.23 -47.04
N CYS A 969 11.72 -92.05 -46.59
CA CYS A 969 11.87 -91.49 -45.22
C CYS A 969 11.81 -89.94 -45.33
N HIS A 970 11.11 -89.20 -44.45
CA HIS A 970 11.59 -88.68 -43.15
C HIS A 970 12.84 -87.78 -43.25
N ASP A 971 13.01 -86.65 -42.53
CA ASP A 971 12.19 -85.85 -41.61
C ASP A 971 13.09 -84.69 -41.12
N ARG A 972 12.47 -83.71 -40.45
CA ARG A 972 12.97 -82.74 -39.45
C ARG A 972 13.34 -81.35 -39.95
N HIS A 973 12.47 -80.35 -39.73
CA HIS A 973 12.11 -79.67 -38.45
C HIS A 973 13.17 -78.63 -38.04
N GLY A 974 12.85 -77.40 -37.65
CA GLY A 974 11.54 -76.80 -37.40
C GLY A 974 11.65 -75.33 -37.01
N ARG A 975 10.59 -74.59 -37.34
CA ARG A 975 10.16 -73.27 -36.86
C ARG A 975 9.82 -73.35 -35.34
N ARG A 976 9.60 -72.27 -34.59
CA ARG A 976 8.59 -71.21 -34.77
C ARG A 976 8.88 -70.01 -33.91
#